data_AF-A0AAE3IJL0-F1
#
_entry.id   AF-A0AAE3IJL0-F1
#
_cell.length_a   1.000
_cell.length_b   1.000
_cell.length_c   1.000
_cell.angle_alpha   90.00
_cell.angle_beta   90.00
_cell.angle_gamma   90.00
#
_symmetry.space_group_name_H-M   'P 1'
#
loop_
_entity.id
_entity.type
_entity.pdbx_description
1 polymer ?
#
loop_
_entity_poly.entity_id
_entity_poly.type
_entity_poly.pdbx_seq_one_letter_code
_entity_poly.pdbx_strand_id
1 'polypeptide(L)'
;MTITLNTDYDVTLNTALLGYVGETNARPVSVEGMEIDGADRYVMTIDYGDGVTYEVDITGGQWTPTADILRSAQTVSCQIAAKKLSGQEYILVKKSRIFRLRIGTAIGDTAIPSPDVAMDALDRIDAIGRQAHADMQTAVTAAETATTAANNAAKSATATEKSADTATQAAKRAETAQASAETFATQAETARQGAETARAEAVTAQNNAKVSAAQASTAAQQVEADKTITAGYAKTAKTCADSTAADRQAVQEMATQVTADKTTVAENAAKAAEDRTAAETAAQTAQSIADSLPEDYVTAVGKIAENTAEISAVKLTDKELQRRVNALYDIGQGVTHKFETDTDTAYVKTIPTGGKLMSVKNIGGRSIMWNQLVKPVPTVVTQAGVKFTFSNDGIITLNGTATTTGNAVSLQSVKNQKGHKYLMVANPLSGVYGKDQLQFSSQSYGQDSTGHGTIITNESSNEKWYYTLYVYEGVTYDNVKLQPQIYDLTAMFGSGNEPTTVEEFEKMFPADYYPYNTGAVVSAGVTEVAVGDTAYPIPEAIRNLPGYGWSAGTARNYVDYENKRYVQCVNSVDLGTLTWVVSPTGKVNFQTSQVIGQKLTKSYSIAPNFMCLKYSTKTQDELWGKPNVIGITAAANVDGFVYVNDTSYTDAAAFKQAMSGVMLYYELETPIVTDISDLIPDDFLRNIEVEAGGSITFKNGNDNYHIPVPSEEEYIVKL
;
A
#
# COMPACT_ATOMS: atom_id res chain seq x y z
N MET A 1 29.48 44.42 -42.69
CA MET A 1 28.86 45.75 -42.84
C MET A 1 29.56 46.70 -41.87
N THR A 2 29.61 48.00 -42.13
CA THR A 2 30.21 49.00 -41.23
C THR A 2 29.22 50.13 -40.96
N ILE A 3 28.99 50.41 -39.69
CA ILE A 3 28.21 51.52 -39.15
C ILE A 3 29.21 52.49 -38.54
N THR A 4 29.29 53.71 -39.04
CA THR A 4 30.21 54.73 -38.53
C THR A 4 29.42 55.87 -37.92
N LEU A 5 29.71 56.23 -36.67
CA LEU A 5 29.14 57.39 -35.99
C LEU A 5 30.11 58.56 -36.06
N ASN A 6 29.61 59.74 -36.39
CA ASN A 6 30.39 60.97 -36.33
C ASN A 6 30.36 61.60 -34.92
N THR A 7 31.02 62.74 -34.74
CA THR A 7 31.06 63.47 -33.46
C THR A 7 29.67 63.89 -32.94
N ASP A 8 28.71 64.10 -33.84
CA ASP A 8 27.32 64.41 -33.52
C ASP A 8 26.49 63.16 -33.20
N TYR A 9 27.09 61.97 -33.32
CA TYR A 9 26.45 60.66 -33.16
C TYR A 9 25.42 60.33 -34.26
N ASP A 10 25.55 60.99 -35.40
CA ASP A 10 24.81 60.67 -36.61
C ASP A 10 25.49 59.50 -37.34
N VAL A 11 24.66 58.58 -37.84
CA VAL A 11 25.09 57.30 -38.41
C VAL A 11 25.29 57.40 -39.92
N THR A 12 26.43 56.92 -40.40
CA THR A 12 26.70 56.66 -41.81
C THR A 12 26.94 55.17 -42.02
N LEU A 13 26.39 54.62 -43.10
CA LEU A 13 26.46 53.19 -43.41
C LEU A 13 27.26 52.98 -44.70
N ASN A 14 28.16 52.00 -44.72
CA ASN A 14 28.82 51.60 -45.97
C ASN A 14 27.90 50.78 -46.90
N THR A 15 26.89 50.12 -46.33
CA THR A 15 25.78 49.46 -47.02
C THR A 15 24.57 49.44 -46.11
N ALA A 16 23.36 49.46 -46.65
CA ALA A 16 22.13 49.31 -45.87
C ALA A 16 21.73 47.85 -45.67
N LEU A 17 22.39 46.88 -46.32
CA LEU A 17 22.06 45.46 -46.23
C LEU A 17 22.67 44.83 -44.96
N LEU A 18 21.80 44.38 -44.05
CA LEU A 18 22.17 43.69 -42.81
C LEU A 18 22.47 42.20 -43.04
N GLY A 19 21.68 41.54 -43.89
CA GLY A 19 21.77 40.11 -44.20
C GLY A 19 20.54 39.64 -44.97
N TYR A 20 20.43 38.33 -45.22
CA TYR A 20 19.27 37.71 -45.84
C TYR A 20 18.53 36.80 -44.85
N VAL A 21 17.23 36.59 -45.09
CA VAL A 21 16.39 35.79 -44.18
C VAL A 21 16.99 34.40 -43.95
N GLY A 22 17.12 34.01 -42.67
CA GLY A 22 17.59 32.67 -42.28
C GLY A 22 19.11 32.43 -42.41
N GLU A 23 19.93 33.43 -42.72
CA GLU A 23 21.38 33.27 -42.73
C GLU A 23 21.93 32.97 -41.33
N THR A 24 22.63 31.84 -41.17
CA THR A 24 23.25 31.40 -39.89
C THR A 24 24.73 31.78 -39.77
N ASN A 25 25.36 32.27 -40.85
CA ASN A 25 26.73 32.79 -40.90
C ASN A 25 26.75 34.20 -41.50
N ALA A 26 25.90 35.09 -40.99
CA ALA A 26 25.78 36.45 -41.49
C ALA A 26 27.11 37.21 -41.38
N ARG A 27 27.29 38.20 -42.25
CA ARG A 27 28.52 39.01 -42.26
C ARG A 27 28.61 39.85 -40.97
N PRO A 28 29.77 39.94 -40.31
CA PRO A 28 29.90 40.77 -39.12
C PRO A 28 29.61 42.24 -39.44
N VAL A 29 28.96 42.90 -38.48
CA VAL A 29 28.69 44.32 -38.43
C VAL A 29 29.73 44.96 -37.53
N SER A 30 30.62 45.76 -38.13
CA SER A 30 31.54 46.64 -37.39
C SER A 30 30.86 47.95 -37.06
N VAL A 31 30.95 48.41 -35.82
CA VAL A 31 30.48 49.72 -35.39
C VAL A 31 31.67 50.56 -34.95
N GLU A 32 31.90 51.65 -35.66
CA GLU A 32 33.04 52.55 -35.48
C GLU A 32 32.57 53.93 -35.00
N GLY A 33 33.39 54.62 -34.19
CA GLY A 33 33.06 55.96 -33.69
C GLY A 33 31.96 56.03 -32.64
N MET A 34 31.57 54.89 -32.06
CA MET A 34 30.50 54.81 -31.04
C MET A 34 30.93 55.28 -29.64
N GLU A 35 32.24 55.38 -29.39
CA GLU A 35 32.80 55.75 -28.09
C GLU A 35 32.37 57.16 -27.69
N ILE A 36 31.85 57.28 -26.47
CA ILE A 36 31.42 58.53 -25.84
C ILE A 36 31.99 58.55 -24.44
N ASP A 37 32.62 59.65 -24.08
CA ASP A 37 33.21 59.83 -22.75
C ASP A 37 32.16 59.62 -21.66
N GLY A 38 32.49 58.76 -20.70
CA GLY A 38 31.61 58.39 -19.58
C GLY A 38 30.51 57.36 -19.88
N ALA A 39 30.52 56.67 -21.02
CA ALA A 39 29.63 55.52 -21.28
C ALA A 39 30.37 54.17 -21.06
N ASP A 40 29.67 53.19 -20.50
CA ASP A 40 30.20 51.86 -20.16
C ASP A 40 29.62 50.73 -21.03
N ARG A 41 28.51 50.99 -21.74
CA ARG A 41 27.79 50.00 -22.55
C ARG A 41 27.16 50.63 -23.78
N TYR A 42 27.23 49.93 -24.91
CA TYR A 42 26.65 50.37 -26.17
C TYR A 42 25.66 49.33 -26.68
N VAL A 43 24.42 49.75 -26.95
CA VAL A 43 23.33 48.87 -27.37
C VAL A 43 22.74 49.39 -28.68
N MET A 44 22.55 48.50 -29.64
CA MET A 44 21.76 48.76 -30.84
C MET A 44 20.39 48.14 -30.70
N THR A 45 19.36 48.96 -30.78
CA THR A 45 17.97 48.53 -30.83
C THR A 45 17.55 48.35 -32.29
N ILE A 46 16.90 47.23 -32.63
CA ILE A 46 16.36 46.91 -33.95
C ILE A 46 14.85 46.68 -33.81
N ASP A 47 14.06 47.59 -34.37
CA ASP A 47 12.59 47.57 -34.35
C ASP A 47 12.05 47.17 -35.73
N TYR A 48 11.18 46.16 -35.72
CA TYR A 48 10.57 45.57 -36.92
C TYR A 48 9.24 46.23 -37.30
N GLY A 49 8.68 47.09 -36.44
CA GLY A 49 7.41 47.77 -36.65
C GLY A 49 6.17 46.90 -36.45
N ASP A 50 6.33 45.60 -36.18
CA ASP A 50 5.28 44.63 -35.86
C ASP A 50 5.12 44.36 -34.36
N GLY A 51 5.74 45.21 -33.52
CA GLY A 51 5.77 45.07 -32.06
C GLY A 51 6.95 44.26 -31.52
N VAL A 52 7.80 43.67 -32.38
CA VAL A 52 9.01 42.96 -31.98
C VAL A 52 10.23 43.87 -32.09
N THR A 53 10.99 43.96 -31.00
CA THR A 53 12.23 44.74 -30.90
C THR A 53 13.35 43.89 -30.33
N TYR A 54 14.54 43.98 -30.93
CA TYR A 54 15.75 43.34 -30.42
C TYR A 54 16.71 44.38 -29.85
N GLU A 55 17.31 44.07 -28.70
CA GLU A 55 18.44 44.82 -28.17
C GLU A 55 19.72 43.99 -28.34
N VAL A 56 20.70 44.57 -29.01
CA VAL A 56 21.98 43.93 -29.31
C VAL A 56 23.08 44.68 -28.60
N ASP A 57 23.86 43.97 -27.79
CA ASP A 57 25.07 44.53 -27.19
C ASP A 57 26.18 44.63 -28.25
N ILE A 58 26.61 45.87 -28.51
CA ILE A 58 27.66 46.18 -29.49
C ILE A 58 28.87 46.80 -28.81
N THR A 59 29.01 46.67 -27.48
CA THR A 59 30.10 47.29 -26.71
C THR A 59 31.49 46.90 -27.21
N GLY A 60 31.64 45.68 -27.76
CA GLY A 60 32.88 45.19 -28.36
C GLY A 60 33.20 45.74 -29.77
N GLY A 61 32.36 46.59 -30.35
CA GLY A 61 32.58 47.24 -31.66
C GLY A 61 32.37 46.32 -32.87
N GLN A 62 32.15 45.03 -32.64
CA GLN A 62 31.70 44.10 -33.66
C GLN A 62 30.59 43.21 -33.14
N TRP A 63 29.65 42.90 -34.01
CA TRP A 63 28.56 41.97 -33.73
C TRP A 63 28.15 41.23 -35.00
N THR A 64 27.72 39.97 -34.88
CA THR A 64 27.28 39.16 -36.02
C THR A 64 25.78 38.87 -35.91
N PRO A 65 24.96 39.25 -36.92
CA PRO A 65 23.53 38.95 -36.91
C PRO A 65 23.24 37.46 -36.86
N THR A 66 22.32 37.07 -35.97
CA THR A 66 21.78 35.69 -35.90
C THR A 66 20.55 35.55 -36.78
N ALA A 67 20.16 34.31 -37.08
CA ALA A 67 18.97 34.00 -37.88
C ALA A 67 17.68 34.60 -37.28
N ASP A 68 17.59 34.70 -35.94
CA ASP A 68 16.43 35.30 -35.24
C ASP A 68 16.26 36.80 -35.53
N ILE A 69 17.38 37.50 -35.75
CA ILE A 69 17.38 38.89 -36.18
C ILE A 69 17.13 38.93 -37.71
N LEU A 70 17.65 37.99 -38.48
CA LEU A 70 17.33 37.88 -39.91
C LEU A 70 16.02 37.12 -40.16
N ARG A 71 14.96 37.41 -39.39
CA ARG A 71 13.69 36.64 -39.42
C ARG A 71 12.74 36.96 -40.57
N SER A 72 12.80 38.16 -41.14
CA SER A 72 11.85 38.60 -42.17
C SER A 72 12.48 39.58 -43.16
N ALA A 73 12.14 39.45 -44.43
CA ALA A 73 12.68 40.28 -45.49
C ALA A 73 11.97 41.64 -45.48
N GLN A 74 12.56 42.61 -44.79
CA GLN A 74 11.99 43.94 -44.65
C GLN A 74 13.05 45.00 -44.33
N THR A 75 12.63 46.26 -44.24
CA THR A 75 13.45 47.34 -43.70
C THR A 75 13.11 47.52 -42.22
N VAL A 76 14.13 47.42 -41.37
CA VAL A 76 14.03 47.59 -39.91
C VAL A 76 14.55 48.97 -39.50
N SER A 77 14.00 49.51 -38.42
CA SER A 77 14.45 50.77 -37.83
C SER A 77 15.43 50.49 -36.71
N CYS A 78 16.60 51.13 -36.77
CA CYS A 78 17.68 50.91 -35.81
C CYS A 78 18.05 52.20 -35.08
N GLN A 79 18.45 52.08 -33.82
CA GLN A 79 19.00 53.19 -33.02
C GLN A 79 20.11 52.68 -32.10
N ILE A 80 21.21 53.42 -32.01
CA ILE A 80 22.33 53.09 -31.13
C ILE A 80 22.30 54.01 -29.91
N ALA A 81 22.48 53.43 -28.72
CA ALA A 81 22.50 54.12 -27.45
C ALA A 81 23.79 53.81 -26.66
N ALA A 82 24.49 54.87 -26.26
CA ALA A 82 25.56 54.83 -25.27
C ALA A 82 24.95 54.98 -23.87
N LYS A 83 25.24 54.06 -22.95
CA LYS A 83 24.70 54.03 -21.59
C LYS A 83 25.84 53.96 -20.55
N LYS A 84 25.64 54.58 -19.39
CA LYS A 84 26.55 54.58 -18.24
C LYS A 84 25.95 53.78 -17.10
N LEU A 85 26.76 53.01 -16.38
CA LEU A 85 26.33 52.34 -15.16
C LEU A 85 26.25 53.34 -14.01
N SER A 86 25.07 53.51 -13.42
CA SER A 86 24.83 54.35 -12.25
C SER A 86 24.06 53.53 -11.20
N GLY A 87 24.74 53.13 -10.13
CA GLY A 87 24.20 52.17 -9.17
C GLY A 87 24.09 50.77 -9.79
N GLN A 88 22.87 50.21 -9.83
CA GLN A 88 22.56 48.93 -10.48
C GLN A 88 21.86 49.10 -11.86
N GLU A 89 21.70 50.33 -12.36
CA GLU A 89 20.99 50.60 -13.61
C GLU A 89 21.86 51.30 -14.65
N TYR A 90 21.59 51.02 -15.93
CA TYR A 90 22.24 51.69 -17.07
C TYR A 90 21.42 52.90 -17.52
N ILE A 91 21.96 54.10 -17.31
CA ILE A 91 21.35 55.36 -17.73
C ILE A 91 21.83 55.79 -19.12
N LEU A 92 20.95 56.41 -19.92
CA LEU A 92 21.28 56.87 -21.26
C LEU A 92 22.23 58.09 -21.23
N VAL A 93 23.35 58.01 -21.96
CA VAL A 93 24.32 59.11 -22.13
C VAL A 93 24.08 59.84 -23.45
N LYS A 94 24.04 59.10 -24.56
CA LYS A 94 23.80 59.65 -25.90
C LYS A 94 23.12 58.60 -26.78
N LYS A 95 22.32 59.04 -27.76
CA LYS A 95 21.68 58.16 -28.74
C LYS A 95 21.79 58.71 -30.14
N SER A 96 21.86 57.82 -31.12
CA SER A 96 21.88 58.19 -32.53
C SER A 96 20.50 58.64 -32.97
N ARG A 97 20.41 59.28 -34.14
CA ARG A 97 19.13 59.32 -34.88
C ARG A 97 18.76 57.90 -35.31
N ILE A 98 17.47 57.68 -35.56
CA ILE A 98 16.99 56.42 -36.12
C ILE A 98 17.50 56.31 -37.56
N PHE A 99 18.11 55.18 -37.89
CA PHE A 99 18.54 54.83 -39.23
C PHE A 99 17.89 53.52 -39.65
N ARG A 100 17.99 53.16 -40.94
CA ARG A 100 17.27 52.00 -41.50
C ARG A 100 18.23 50.99 -42.07
N LEU A 101 18.03 49.73 -41.70
CA LEU A 101 18.74 48.58 -42.26
C LEU A 101 17.77 47.69 -43.03
N ARG A 102 18.24 47.01 -44.06
CA ARG A 102 17.45 46.13 -44.92
C ARG A 102 17.88 44.69 -44.72
N ILE A 103 16.91 43.81 -44.54
CA ILE A 103 17.06 42.35 -44.61
C ILE A 103 16.52 41.88 -45.96
N GLY A 104 17.33 41.16 -46.73
CA GLY A 104 16.97 40.63 -48.04
C GLY A 104 16.22 39.29 -47.96
N THR A 105 15.52 38.91 -49.02
CA THR A 105 14.87 37.59 -49.16
C THR A 105 15.90 36.47 -49.35
N ALA A 106 15.71 35.32 -48.68
CA ALA A 106 16.55 34.15 -48.89
C ALA A 106 16.58 33.72 -50.37
N ILE A 107 17.76 33.32 -50.88
CA ILE A 107 17.89 32.77 -52.24
C ILE A 107 17.73 31.24 -52.13
N GLY A 108 16.50 30.75 -52.25
CA GLY A 108 16.18 29.32 -52.28
C GLY A 108 14.99 28.96 -51.39
N ASP A 109 13.88 28.57 -52.00
CA ASP A 109 12.67 28.09 -51.34
C ASP A 109 12.94 26.76 -50.62
N THR A 110 13.26 26.82 -49.33
CA THR A 110 12.93 25.76 -48.35
C THR A 110 13.18 26.31 -46.94
N ALA A 111 12.15 26.90 -46.34
CA ALA A 111 12.15 27.20 -44.91
C ALA A 111 12.01 25.88 -44.13
N ILE A 112 13.14 25.24 -43.84
CA ILE A 112 13.23 24.16 -42.85
C ILE A 112 13.57 24.85 -41.52
N PRO A 113 12.74 24.72 -40.46
CA PRO A 113 13.10 25.25 -39.15
C PRO A 113 14.40 24.57 -38.66
N SER A 114 15.39 25.37 -38.24
CA SER A 114 16.69 24.86 -37.83
C SER A 114 16.57 23.91 -36.62
N PRO A 115 17.20 22.72 -36.64
CA PRO A 115 17.24 21.74 -35.53
C PRO A 115 17.85 22.25 -34.21
N ASP A 116 18.51 23.41 -34.19
CA ASP A 116 19.26 23.87 -33.02
C ASP A 116 18.37 24.35 -31.86
N VAL A 117 17.13 24.82 -32.13
CA VAL A 117 16.18 25.15 -31.05
C VAL A 117 15.61 23.87 -30.41
N ALA A 118 15.49 22.78 -31.18
CA ALA A 118 15.09 21.50 -30.63
C ALA A 118 16.24 20.86 -29.81
N MET A 119 17.49 21.01 -30.23
CA MET A 119 18.65 20.56 -29.45
C MET A 119 18.89 21.41 -28.20
N ASP A 120 18.76 22.75 -28.25
CA ASP A 120 18.88 23.59 -27.05
C ASP A 120 17.70 23.39 -26.08
N ALA A 121 16.48 23.18 -26.60
CA ALA A 121 15.33 22.81 -25.77
C ALA A 121 15.46 21.41 -25.18
N LEU A 122 15.97 20.42 -25.93
CA LEU A 122 16.22 19.07 -25.44
C LEU A 122 17.39 19.03 -24.45
N ASP A 123 18.47 19.78 -24.67
CA ASP A 123 19.59 19.90 -23.75
C ASP A 123 19.18 20.66 -22.48
N ARG A 124 18.30 21.67 -22.59
CA ARG A 124 17.67 22.32 -21.43
C ARG A 124 16.70 21.40 -20.70
N ILE A 125 15.89 20.61 -21.41
CA ILE A 125 14.98 19.63 -20.81
C ILE A 125 15.75 18.49 -20.15
N ASP A 126 16.84 18.04 -20.76
CA ASP A 126 17.72 17.01 -20.20
C ASP A 126 18.54 17.57 -19.03
N ALA A 127 18.97 18.83 -19.07
CA ALA A 127 19.57 19.51 -17.92
C ALA A 127 18.57 19.72 -16.78
N ILE A 128 17.33 20.11 -17.07
CA ILE A 128 16.24 20.22 -16.10
C ILE A 128 15.87 18.83 -15.55
N GLY A 129 15.84 17.80 -16.38
CA GLY A 129 15.56 16.41 -15.98
C GLY A 129 16.67 15.84 -15.09
N ARG A 130 17.94 16.08 -15.44
CA ARG A 130 19.11 15.73 -14.61
C ARG A 130 19.13 16.52 -13.29
N GLN A 131 18.78 17.81 -13.31
CA GLN A 131 18.67 18.63 -12.11
C GLN A 131 17.49 18.20 -11.23
N ALA A 132 16.31 17.95 -11.78
CA ALA A 132 15.15 17.45 -11.05
C ALA A 132 15.40 16.05 -10.46
N HIS A 133 16.14 15.20 -11.16
CA HIS A 133 16.56 13.90 -10.62
C HIS A 133 17.58 14.06 -9.49
N ALA A 134 18.52 15.01 -9.59
CA ALA A 134 19.46 15.33 -8.52
C ALA A 134 18.77 15.97 -7.30
N ASP A 135 17.79 16.85 -7.52
CA ASP A 135 16.98 17.46 -6.47
C ASP A 135 16.06 16.43 -5.81
N MET A 136 15.49 15.50 -6.60
CA MET A 136 14.74 14.35 -6.08
C MET A 136 15.62 13.43 -5.26
N GLN A 137 16.83 13.08 -5.72
CA GLN A 137 17.76 12.28 -4.93
C GLN A 137 18.18 13.01 -3.64
N THR A 138 18.35 14.34 -3.70
CA THR A 138 18.65 15.17 -2.51
C THR A 138 17.47 15.18 -1.54
N ALA A 139 16.23 15.29 -2.05
CA ALA A 139 15.01 15.25 -1.25
C ALA A 139 14.75 13.85 -0.65
N VAL A 140 15.01 12.78 -1.40
CA VAL A 140 14.97 11.39 -0.92
C VAL A 140 16.02 11.19 0.17
N THR A 141 17.25 11.66 -0.04
CA THR A 141 18.31 11.59 0.97
C THR A 141 17.96 12.40 2.22
N ALA A 142 17.33 13.58 2.07
CA ALA A 142 16.86 14.40 3.17
C ALA A 142 15.69 13.73 3.92
N ALA A 143 14.76 13.10 3.21
CA ALA A 143 13.64 12.36 3.79
C ALA A 143 14.10 11.08 4.49
N GLU A 144 15.08 10.36 3.95
CA GLU A 144 15.73 9.21 4.58
C GLU A 144 16.52 9.62 5.83
N THR A 145 17.21 10.77 5.78
CA THR A 145 17.91 11.36 6.93
C THR A 145 16.93 11.79 8.02
N ALA A 146 15.81 12.44 7.65
CA ALA A 146 14.74 12.82 8.58
C ALA A 146 14.03 11.60 9.18
N THR A 147 13.78 10.56 8.38
CA THR A 147 13.20 9.28 8.82
C THR A 147 14.15 8.56 9.78
N THR A 148 15.45 8.57 9.50
CA THR A 148 16.48 8.00 10.37
C THR A 148 16.60 8.78 11.67
N ALA A 149 16.58 10.11 11.62
CA ALA A 149 16.58 10.97 12.79
C ALA A 149 15.31 10.79 13.64
N ALA A 150 14.14 10.68 13.02
CA ALA A 150 12.86 10.41 13.71
C ALA A 150 12.84 9.00 14.35
N ASN A 151 13.34 7.97 13.65
CA ASN A 151 13.46 6.62 14.19
C ASN A 151 14.48 6.55 15.34
N ASN A 152 15.57 7.31 15.28
CA ASN A 152 16.54 7.40 16.37
C ASN A 152 15.98 8.20 17.56
N ALA A 153 15.21 9.28 17.31
CA ALA A 153 14.49 10.02 18.35
C ALA A 153 13.43 9.14 19.04
N ALA A 154 12.69 8.33 18.28
CA ALA A 154 11.73 7.36 18.83
C ALA A 154 12.42 6.28 19.67
N LYS A 155 13.55 5.73 19.21
CA LYS A 155 14.36 4.78 19.99
C LYS A 155 14.92 5.41 21.28
N SER A 156 15.40 6.67 21.22
CA SER A 156 15.86 7.42 22.38
C SER A 156 14.72 7.75 23.36
N ALA A 157 13.51 8.04 22.86
CA ALA A 157 12.32 8.23 23.69
C ALA A 157 11.94 6.94 24.41
N THR A 158 11.92 5.79 23.73
CA THR A 158 11.67 4.48 24.36
C THR A 158 12.77 4.10 25.37
N ALA A 159 14.03 4.44 25.10
CA ALA A 159 15.13 4.23 26.03
C ALA A 159 15.04 5.14 27.27
N THR A 160 14.55 6.37 27.10
CA THR A 160 14.28 7.34 28.18
C THR A 160 13.10 6.89 29.04
N GLU A 161 12.02 6.40 28.42
CA GLU A 161 10.84 5.86 29.11
C GLU A 161 11.21 4.61 29.93
N LYS A 162 11.98 3.68 29.34
CA LYS A 162 12.49 2.50 30.06
C LYS A 162 13.47 2.86 31.18
N SER A 163 14.26 3.92 31.02
CA SER A 163 15.16 4.44 32.07
C SER A 163 14.38 5.15 33.19
N ALA A 164 13.29 5.86 32.88
CA ALA A 164 12.40 6.48 33.85
C ALA A 164 11.63 5.45 34.68
N ASP A 165 11.17 4.35 34.05
CA ASP A 165 10.57 3.21 34.76
C ASP A 165 11.58 2.52 35.68
N THR A 166 12.84 2.39 35.25
CA THR A 166 13.92 1.82 36.06
C THR A 166 14.27 2.72 37.25
N ALA A 167 14.32 4.04 37.05
CA ALA A 167 14.53 5.03 38.12
C ALA A 167 13.36 5.06 39.12
N THR A 168 12.12 4.94 38.64
CA THR A 168 10.92 4.85 39.49
C THR A 168 10.91 3.58 40.34
N GLN A 169 11.34 2.45 39.76
CA GLN A 169 11.51 1.20 40.52
C GLN A 169 12.67 1.30 41.53
N ALA A 170 13.76 1.97 41.19
CA ALA A 170 14.88 2.22 42.12
C ALA A 170 14.46 3.13 43.29
N ALA A 171 13.66 4.18 43.04
CA ALA A 171 13.10 5.04 44.07
C ALA A 171 12.17 4.28 45.03
N LYS A 172 11.27 3.44 44.51
CA LYS A 172 10.40 2.59 45.35
C LYS A 172 11.19 1.58 46.20
N ARG A 173 12.29 1.04 45.68
CA ARG A 173 13.20 0.17 46.44
C ARG A 173 13.94 0.95 47.54
N ALA A 174 14.34 2.19 47.28
CA ALA A 174 14.97 3.06 48.27
C ALA A 174 14.01 3.44 49.42
N GLU A 175 12.75 3.78 49.11
CA GLU A 175 11.72 4.05 50.12
C GLU A 175 11.44 2.81 51.00
N THR A 176 11.38 1.63 50.39
CA THR A 176 11.19 0.36 51.11
C THR A 176 12.39 0.05 52.03
N ALA A 177 13.61 0.35 51.59
CA ALA A 177 14.82 0.19 52.39
C ALA A 177 14.89 1.21 53.55
N GLN A 178 14.45 2.46 53.33
CA GLN A 178 14.35 3.47 54.38
C GLN A 178 13.37 3.05 55.47
N ALA A 179 12.17 2.59 55.11
CA ALA A 179 11.17 2.11 56.08
C ALA A 179 11.69 0.91 56.91
N SER A 180 12.49 0.04 56.27
CA SER A 180 13.15 -1.08 56.96
C SER A 180 14.22 -0.59 57.95
N ALA A 181 15.05 0.40 57.56
CA ALA A 181 16.06 1.00 58.44
C ALA A 181 15.46 1.74 59.65
N GLU A 182 14.34 2.45 59.47
CA GLU A 182 13.60 3.10 60.56
C GLU A 182 13.02 2.08 61.55
N THR A 183 12.54 0.95 61.04
CA THR A 183 12.08 -0.18 61.87
C THR A 183 13.24 -0.77 62.70
N PHE A 184 14.42 -0.94 62.10
CA PHE A 184 15.62 -1.42 62.80
C PHE A 184 16.12 -0.46 63.87
N ALA A 185 16.12 0.86 63.60
CA ALA A 185 16.50 1.87 64.60
C ALA A 185 15.59 1.79 65.85
N THR A 186 14.29 1.56 65.64
CA THR A 186 13.31 1.39 66.73
C THR A 186 13.55 0.11 67.54
N GLN A 187 13.89 -1.00 66.86
CA GLN A 187 14.23 -2.26 67.54
C GLN A 187 15.55 -2.17 68.32
N ALA A 188 16.56 -1.47 67.78
CA ALA A 188 17.83 -1.23 68.45
C ALA A 188 17.66 -0.36 69.71
N GLU A 189 16.82 0.68 69.66
CA GLU A 189 16.50 1.52 70.81
C GLU A 189 15.74 0.74 71.89
N THR A 190 14.81 -0.14 71.49
CA THR A 190 14.10 -1.04 72.42
C THR A 190 15.07 -2.02 73.10
N ALA A 191 16.03 -2.58 72.35
CA ALA A 191 17.07 -3.44 72.89
C ALA A 191 18.02 -2.70 73.85
N ARG A 192 18.37 -1.44 73.54
CA ARG A 192 19.16 -0.57 74.41
C ARG A 192 18.45 -0.29 75.73
N GLN A 193 17.14 0.02 75.68
CA GLN A 193 16.33 0.23 76.89
C GLN A 193 16.25 -1.05 77.74
N GLY A 194 16.05 -2.21 77.12
CA GLY A 194 16.10 -3.51 77.83
C GLY A 194 17.45 -3.77 78.52
N ALA A 195 18.57 -3.43 77.86
CA ALA A 195 19.90 -3.54 78.45
C ALA A 195 20.12 -2.54 79.61
N GLU A 196 19.57 -1.33 79.52
CA GLU A 196 19.63 -0.30 80.57
C GLU A 196 18.83 -0.72 81.81
N THR A 197 17.65 -1.33 81.62
CA THR A 197 16.84 -1.92 82.69
C THR A 197 17.58 -3.07 83.37
N ALA A 198 18.17 -3.99 82.59
CA ALA A 198 18.97 -5.09 83.14
C ALA A 198 20.21 -4.59 83.91
N ARG A 199 20.83 -3.49 83.46
CA ARG A 199 21.92 -2.83 84.17
C ARG A 199 21.44 -2.22 85.50
N ALA A 200 20.27 -1.59 85.52
CA ALA A 200 19.69 -1.03 86.75
C ALA A 200 19.31 -2.12 87.77
N GLU A 201 18.77 -3.25 87.29
CA GLU A 201 18.51 -4.44 88.10
C GLU A 201 19.82 -5.04 88.64
N ALA A 202 20.87 -5.11 87.82
CA ALA A 202 22.19 -5.57 88.24
C ALA A 202 22.84 -4.64 89.29
N VAL A 203 22.67 -3.33 89.18
CA VAL A 203 23.14 -2.36 90.19
C VAL A 203 22.34 -2.50 91.49
N THR A 204 21.02 -2.74 91.39
CA THR A 204 20.17 -3.02 92.56
C THR A 204 20.57 -4.34 93.24
N ALA A 205 20.83 -5.39 92.46
CA ALA A 205 21.36 -6.66 92.94
C ALA A 205 22.76 -6.51 93.55
N GLN A 206 23.63 -5.69 92.96
CA GLN A 206 24.95 -5.37 93.51
C GLN A 206 24.85 -4.61 94.85
N ASN A 207 23.90 -3.68 95.00
CA ASN A 207 23.69 -2.96 96.25
C ASN A 207 23.09 -3.87 97.33
N ASN A 208 22.15 -4.75 96.98
CA ASN A 208 21.66 -5.81 97.87
C ASN A 208 22.77 -6.80 98.25
N ALA A 209 23.68 -7.10 97.33
CA ALA A 209 24.86 -7.93 97.57
C ALA A 209 25.89 -7.23 98.47
N LYS A 210 26.04 -5.90 98.43
CA LYS A 210 26.88 -5.13 99.38
C LYS A 210 26.30 -5.13 100.80
N VAL A 211 24.98 -5.00 100.94
CA VAL A 211 24.27 -5.12 102.23
C VAL A 211 24.41 -6.54 102.78
N SER A 212 24.32 -7.55 101.90
CA SER A 212 24.52 -8.96 102.26
C SER A 212 25.99 -9.30 102.52
N ALA A 213 26.94 -8.63 101.86
CA ALA A 213 28.40 -8.81 102.07
C ALA A 213 28.87 -8.26 103.42
N ALA A 214 28.22 -7.22 103.95
CA ALA A 214 28.44 -6.77 105.33
C ALA A 214 27.94 -7.80 106.37
N GLN A 215 26.96 -8.64 106.01
CA GLN A 215 26.45 -9.75 106.84
C GLN A 215 27.23 -11.06 106.60
N ALA A 216 27.88 -11.22 105.45
CA ALA A 216 28.63 -12.41 105.01
C ALA A 216 30.11 -12.46 105.43
N SER A 217 30.55 -11.59 106.36
CA SER A 217 31.84 -11.73 107.05
C SER A 217 31.89 -12.92 108.03
N THR A 218 30.82 -13.71 108.15
CA THR A 218 30.66 -14.74 109.20
C THR A 218 30.71 -16.20 108.69
N ALA A 219 30.67 -16.50 107.40
CA ALA A 219 30.79 -17.90 106.97
C ALA A 219 31.20 -18.05 105.50
N ALA A 220 32.50 -18.22 105.25
CA ALA A 220 33.01 -18.74 104.00
C ALA A 220 33.16 -20.27 104.13
N GLN A 221 32.22 -21.04 103.56
CA GLN A 221 32.39 -22.46 103.18
C GLN A 221 31.09 -22.98 102.53
N GLN A 222 31.01 -22.91 101.19
CA GLN A 222 30.47 -23.96 100.29
C GLN A 222 30.30 -23.35 98.90
N VAL A 223 31.32 -23.47 98.06
CA VAL A 223 31.30 -23.05 96.65
C VAL A 223 31.08 -24.29 95.78
N GLU A 224 30.18 -24.14 94.81
CA GLU A 224 29.98 -24.97 93.61
C GLU A 224 28.95 -26.13 93.60
N ALA A 225 27.69 -25.76 93.84
CA ALA A 225 26.49 -26.21 93.13
C ALA A 225 25.47 -25.05 93.26
N ASP A 226 24.93 -24.36 92.27
CA ASP A 226 24.67 -24.73 90.89
C ASP A 226 24.71 -23.49 89.98
N LYS A 227 25.60 -23.62 89.00
CA LYS A 227 25.42 -23.19 87.63
C LYS A 227 24.04 -23.65 87.12
N THR A 228 23.18 -22.73 86.67
CA THR A 228 22.26 -22.84 85.50
C THR A 228 21.07 -21.89 85.66
N ILE A 229 21.16 -20.62 85.21
CA ILE A 229 20.13 -19.90 84.40
C ILE A 229 20.82 -18.71 83.67
N THR A 230 21.79 -18.96 82.79
CA THR A 230 22.28 -17.90 81.87
C THR A 230 22.87 -18.51 80.58
N ALA A 231 22.04 -19.18 79.78
CA ALA A 231 22.46 -19.66 78.45
C ALA A 231 21.39 -19.52 77.34
N GLY A 232 20.22 -18.94 77.62
CA GLY A 232 19.18 -18.73 76.59
C GLY A 232 19.31 -17.43 75.78
N TYR A 233 19.92 -16.38 76.35
CA TYR A 233 19.82 -15.02 75.79
C TYR A 233 20.94 -14.63 74.79
N ALA A 234 22.02 -15.41 74.68
CA ALA A 234 23.15 -15.08 73.81
C ALA A 234 22.98 -15.53 72.34
N LYS A 235 22.03 -16.41 72.03
CA LYS A 235 21.87 -16.99 70.67
C LYS A 235 21.01 -16.12 69.73
N THR A 236 20.06 -15.36 70.28
CA THR A 236 19.22 -14.44 69.50
C THR A 236 19.97 -13.16 69.10
N ALA A 237 20.85 -12.65 69.97
CA ALA A 237 21.64 -11.44 69.69
C ALA A 237 22.71 -11.63 68.61
N LYS A 238 23.32 -12.83 68.50
CA LYS A 238 24.35 -13.11 67.50
C LYS A 238 23.78 -13.30 66.09
N THR A 239 22.59 -13.87 65.95
CA THR A 239 21.91 -14.03 64.65
C THR A 239 21.43 -12.67 64.09
N CYS A 240 21.07 -11.71 64.96
CA CYS A 240 20.70 -10.34 64.54
C CYS A 240 21.91 -9.49 64.09
N ALA A 241 23.10 -9.73 64.69
CA ALA A 241 24.30 -8.94 64.39
C ALA A 241 24.93 -9.27 63.02
N ASP A 242 24.88 -10.54 62.59
CA ASP A 242 25.47 -10.97 61.33
C ASP A 242 24.62 -10.58 60.10
N SER A 243 23.28 -10.49 60.22
CA SER A 243 22.41 -9.94 59.15
C SER A 243 22.64 -8.44 58.91
N THR A 244 22.96 -7.69 59.98
CA THR A 244 23.21 -6.22 59.92
C THR A 244 24.48 -5.84 59.14
N ALA A 245 25.42 -6.76 58.93
CA ALA A 245 26.64 -6.52 58.16
C ALA A 245 26.43 -6.71 56.64
N ALA A 246 25.75 -7.79 56.25
CA ALA A 246 25.45 -8.08 54.85
C ALA A 246 24.48 -7.05 54.23
N ASP A 247 23.45 -6.63 54.98
CA ASP A 247 22.47 -5.66 54.50
C ASP A 247 23.06 -4.24 54.36
N ARG A 248 24.03 -3.87 55.22
CA ARG A 248 24.77 -2.59 55.08
C ARG A 248 25.63 -2.54 53.82
N GLN A 249 26.26 -3.66 53.47
CA GLN A 249 27.10 -3.75 52.27
C GLN A 249 26.25 -3.67 50.98
N ALA A 250 25.08 -4.32 50.97
CA ALA A 250 24.10 -4.21 49.88
C ALA A 250 23.55 -2.78 49.72
N VAL A 251 23.28 -2.07 50.82
CA VAL A 251 22.84 -0.66 50.79
C VAL A 251 23.96 0.26 50.28
N GLN A 252 25.22 0.01 50.62
CA GLN A 252 26.36 0.79 50.12
C GLN A 252 26.61 0.58 48.62
N GLU A 253 26.52 -0.64 48.11
CA GLU A 253 26.62 -0.95 46.68
C GLU A 253 25.47 -0.31 45.89
N MET A 254 24.24 -0.39 46.40
CA MET A 254 23.07 0.21 45.76
C MET A 254 23.11 1.75 45.78
N ALA A 255 23.63 2.37 46.85
CA ALA A 255 23.84 3.82 46.92
C ALA A 255 24.93 4.30 45.92
N THR A 256 25.96 3.47 45.69
CA THR A 256 27.00 3.75 44.70
C THR A 256 26.43 3.68 43.28
N GLN A 257 25.60 2.67 42.98
CA GLN A 257 24.93 2.54 41.69
C GLN A 257 23.95 3.69 41.41
N VAL A 258 23.14 4.09 42.41
CA VAL A 258 22.21 5.24 42.29
C VAL A 258 22.98 6.54 41.99
N THR A 259 24.19 6.70 42.53
CA THR A 259 25.02 7.87 42.26
C THR A 259 25.55 7.86 40.82
N ALA A 260 25.98 6.69 40.31
CA ALA A 260 26.42 6.54 38.92
C ALA A 260 25.27 6.79 37.93
N ASP A 261 24.09 6.21 38.17
CA ASP A 261 22.91 6.40 37.34
C ASP A 261 22.48 7.88 37.30
N LYS A 262 22.60 8.60 38.42
CA LYS A 262 22.31 10.04 38.50
C LYS A 262 23.26 10.88 37.67
N THR A 263 24.54 10.52 37.61
CA THR A 263 25.52 11.19 36.74
C THR A 263 25.22 10.93 35.25
N THR A 264 24.87 9.70 34.87
CA THR A 264 24.48 9.38 33.48
C THR A 264 23.20 10.09 33.05
N VAL A 265 22.20 10.22 33.94
CA VAL A 265 20.98 10.99 33.67
C VAL A 265 21.30 12.48 33.47
N ALA A 266 22.23 13.04 34.26
CA ALA A 266 22.64 14.44 34.11
C ALA A 266 23.39 14.70 32.78
N GLU A 267 24.26 13.77 32.36
CA GLU A 267 24.95 13.86 31.05
C GLU A 267 23.99 13.75 29.86
N ASN A 268 23.02 12.83 29.92
CA ASN A 268 21.99 12.69 28.88
C ASN A 268 21.06 13.91 28.84
N ALA A 269 20.73 14.52 29.99
CA ALA A 269 19.95 15.75 30.06
C ALA A 269 20.70 16.95 29.46
N ALA A 270 22.02 17.03 29.67
CA ALA A 270 22.86 18.06 29.05
C ALA A 270 22.95 17.88 27.52
N LYS A 271 23.09 16.64 27.03
CA LYS A 271 23.08 16.29 25.60
C LYS A 271 21.75 16.68 24.93
N ALA A 272 20.63 16.37 25.57
CA ALA A 272 19.30 16.74 25.07
C ALA A 272 19.09 18.27 25.02
N ALA A 273 19.71 19.03 25.93
CA ALA A 273 19.68 20.49 25.91
C ALA A 273 20.53 21.09 24.76
N GLU A 274 21.68 20.49 24.43
CA GLU A 274 22.48 20.85 23.26
C GLU A 274 21.71 20.56 21.96
N ASP A 275 21.12 19.38 21.82
CA ASP A 275 20.34 18.99 20.64
C ASP A 275 19.11 19.91 20.45
N ARG A 276 18.46 20.30 21.55
CA ARG A 276 17.37 21.29 21.53
C ARG A 276 17.84 22.67 21.06
N THR A 277 19.00 23.13 21.54
CA THR A 277 19.56 24.43 21.12
C THR A 277 19.93 24.41 19.63
N ALA A 278 20.46 23.29 19.13
CA ALA A 278 20.73 23.10 17.72
C ALA A 278 19.44 23.10 16.86
N ALA A 279 18.38 22.44 17.35
CA ALA A 279 17.07 22.44 16.68
C ALA A 279 16.41 23.82 16.68
N GLU A 280 16.48 24.58 17.78
CA GLU A 280 15.98 25.96 17.86
C GLU A 280 16.75 26.90 16.92
N THR A 281 18.07 26.73 16.80
CA THR A 281 18.91 27.50 15.85
C THR A 281 18.58 27.15 14.39
N ALA A 282 18.34 25.87 14.08
CA ALA A 282 17.91 25.44 12.75
C ALA A 282 16.51 25.97 12.39
N ALA A 283 15.57 25.99 13.35
CA ALA A 283 14.24 26.54 13.17
C ALA A 283 14.27 28.07 12.97
N GLN A 284 15.11 28.80 13.70
CA GLN A 284 15.30 30.24 13.53
C GLN A 284 15.97 30.57 12.19
N THR A 285 16.89 29.72 11.72
CA THR A 285 17.50 29.86 10.38
C THR A 285 16.45 29.63 9.28
N ALA A 286 15.61 28.58 9.40
CA ALA A 286 14.51 28.33 8.49
C ALA A 286 13.46 29.45 8.46
N GLN A 287 13.16 30.04 9.63
CA GLN A 287 12.26 31.19 9.73
C GLN A 287 12.86 32.44 9.08
N SER A 288 14.16 32.72 9.28
CA SER A 288 14.83 33.85 8.62
C SER A 288 14.91 33.69 7.09
N ILE A 289 14.99 32.46 6.59
CA ILE A 289 14.90 32.15 5.15
C ILE A 289 13.46 32.40 4.67
N ALA A 290 12.44 31.96 5.41
CA ALA A 290 11.04 32.22 5.08
C ALA A 290 10.68 33.73 5.09
N ASP A 291 11.21 34.48 6.05
CA ASP A 291 10.97 35.93 6.20
C ASP A 291 11.77 36.79 5.20
N SER A 292 12.79 36.22 4.53
CA SER A 292 13.60 36.88 3.49
C SER A 292 13.11 36.60 2.05
N LEU A 293 12.09 35.75 1.90
CA LEU A 293 11.43 35.50 0.61
C LEU A 293 10.52 36.70 0.25
N PRO A 294 10.66 37.31 -0.93
CA PRO A 294 9.77 38.38 -1.39
C PRO A 294 8.30 37.94 -1.43
N GLU A 295 7.34 38.84 -1.17
CA GLU A 295 5.88 38.57 -1.15
C GLU A 295 5.33 37.86 -2.41
N ASP A 296 6.02 38.00 -3.55
CA ASP A 296 5.69 37.28 -4.79
C ASP A 296 5.88 35.75 -4.69
N TYR A 297 6.74 35.27 -3.79
CA TYR A 297 7.01 33.82 -3.63
C TYR A 297 5.87 33.11 -2.92
N VAL A 298 5.23 33.74 -1.93
CA VAL A 298 4.04 33.20 -1.25
C VAL A 298 2.85 33.15 -2.22
N THR A 299 2.72 34.16 -3.08
CA THR A 299 1.71 34.21 -4.14
C THR A 299 1.97 33.16 -5.24
N ALA A 300 3.24 32.92 -5.58
CA ALA A 300 3.63 31.87 -6.51
C ALA A 300 3.39 30.47 -5.94
N VAL A 301 3.64 30.22 -4.65
CA VAL A 301 3.35 28.95 -3.99
C VAL A 301 1.83 28.69 -3.91
N GLY A 302 1.03 29.72 -3.65
CA GLY A 302 -0.44 29.65 -3.73
C GLY A 302 -0.93 29.28 -5.14
N LYS A 303 -0.39 29.93 -6.18
CA LYS A 303 -0.67 29.60 -7.58
C LYS A 303 -0.13 28.23 -8.00
N ILE A 304 0.99 27.76 -7.44
CA ILE A 304 1.50 26.42 -7.67
C ILE A 304 0.60 25.39 -7.00
N ALA A 305 0.03 25.68 -5.82
CA ALA A 305 -0.93 24.79 -5.17
C ALA A 305 -2.27 24.73 -5.95
N GLU A 306 -2.77 25.87 -6.43
CA GLU A 306 -3.93 25.92 -7.33
C GLU A 306 -3.64 25.22 -8.66
N ASN A 307 -2.51 25.50 -9.31
CA ASN A 307 -2.10 24.81 -10.54
C ASN A 307 -1.82 23.33 -10.28
N THR A 308 -1.34 22.92 -9.10
CA THR A 308 -1.15 21.50 -8.75
C THR A 308 -2.49 20.81 -8.54
N ALA A 309 -3.47 21.50 -7.97
CA ALA A 309 -4.85 21.01 -7.86
C ALA A 309 -5.54 20.94 -9.23
N GLU A 310 -5.33 21.94 -10.10
CA GLU A 310 -5.82 21.96 -11.48
C GLU A 310 -5.11 20.90 -12.36
N ILE A 311 -3.81 20.71 -12.24
CA ILE A 311 -3.03 19.64 -12.91
C ILE A 311 -3.46 18.26 -12.40
N SER A 312 -3.74 18.12 -11.10
CA SER A 312 -4.31 16.90 -10.51
C SER A 312 -5.76 16.64 -10.95
N ALA A 313 -6.48 17.69 -11.35
CA ALA A 313 -7.82 17.60 -11.94
C ALA A 313 -7.78 17.35 -13.46
N VAL A 314 -6.71 17.77 -14.15
CA VAL A 314 -6.43 17.53 -15.59
C VAL A 314 -5.69 16.20 -15.80
N LYS A 315 -6.00 15.17 -15.01
CA LYS A 315 -5.43 13.81 -15.14
C LYS A 315 -5.68 13.22 -16.54
N LEU A 316 -4.77 13.49 -17.47
CA LEU A 316 -4.43 12.57 -18.53
C LEU A 316 -3.41 11.63 -17.92
N THR A 317 -3.75 10.35 -17.84
CA THR A 317 -2.80 9.30 -17.47
C THR A 317 -1.58 9.36 -18.41
N ASP A 318 -0.42 8.84 -18.00
CA ASP A 318 0.76 8.73 -18.89
C ASP A 318 0.40 8.05 -20.22
N LYS A 319 -0.55 7.11 -20.18
CA LYS A 319 -1.15 6.48 -21.36
C LYS A 319 -1.88 7.49 -22.25
N GLU A 320 -2.66 8.41 -21.70
CA GLU A 320 -3.38 9.43 -22.47
C GLU A 320 -2.48 10.54 -23.01
N LEU A 321 -1.43 10.93 -22.29
CA LEU A 321 -0.44 11.86 -22.81
C LEU A 321 0.34 11.23 -23.97
N GLN A 322 0.82 9.99 -23.81
CA GLN A 322 1.45 9.23 -24.89
C GLN A 322 0.49 9.05 -26.08
N ARG A 323 -0.79 8.79 -25.81
CA ARG A 323 -1.85 8.67 -26.83
C ARG A 323 -2.01 9.96 -27.62
N ARG A 324 -1.97 11.13 -26.98
CA ARG A 324 -2.05 12.44 -27.65
C ARG A 324 -0.79 12.76 -28.45
N VAL A 325 0.39 12.47 -27.92
CA VAL A 325 1.67 12.67 -28.62
C VAL A 325 1.75 11.80 -29.86
N ASN A 326 1.43 10.51 -29.75
CA ASN A 326 1.38 9.59 -30.88
C ASN A 326 0.30 10.03 -31.89
N ALA A 327 -0.89 10.45 -31.41
CA ALA A 327 -1.94 10.96 -32.29
C ALA A 327 -1.50 12.19 -33.10
N LEU A 328 -0.79 13.14 -32.48
CA LEU A 328 -0.24 14.31 -33.20
C LEU A 328 0.81 13.92 -34.24
N TYR A 329 1.67 12.95 -33.92
CA TYR A 329 2.64 12.40 -34.87
C TYR A 329 1.94 11.72 -36.06
N ASP A 330 0.95 10.86 -35.78
CA ASP A 330 0.17 10.11 -36.77
C ASP A 330 -0.66 11.04 -37.68
N ILE A 331 -1.29 12.08 -37.11
CA ILE A 331 -1.95 13.15 -37.88
C ILE A 331 -0.96 13.86 -38.79
N GLY A 332 0.27 14.11 -38.31
CA GLY A 332 1.37 14.66 -39.12
C GLY A 332 1.79 13.76 -40.30
N GLN A 333 1.52 12.45 -40.22
CA GLN A 333 1.72 11.48 -41.30
C GLN A 333 0.46 11.23 -42.15
N GLY A 334 -0.63 11.97 -41.91
CA GLY A 334 -1.90 11.83 -42.64
C GLY A 334 -2.80 10.68 -42.18
N VAL A 335 -2.50 10.05 -41.04
CA VAL A 335 -3.37 9.04 -40.43
C VAL A 335 -4.52 9.75 -39.71
N THR A 336 -5.76 9.29 -39.91
CA THR A 336 -6.97 9.89 -39.31
C THR A 336 -7.65 9.00 -38.28
N HIS A 337 -7.35 7.69 -38.31
CA HIS A 337 -7.92 6.69 -37.42
C HIS A 337 -6.84 5.67 -37.07
N LYS A 338 -6.95 5.10 -35.87
CA LYS A 338 -6.09 4.00 -35.40
C LYS A 338 -6.93 2.86 -34.84
N PHE A 339 -6.33 1.67 -34.81
CA PHE A 339 -6.88 0.52 -34.10
C PHE A 339 -6.31 0.50 -32.68
N GLU A 340 -7.19 0.34 -31.70
CA GLU A 340 -6.82 0.10 -30.30
C GLU A 340 -7.40 -1.23 -29.87
N THR A 341 -6.58 -2.08 -29.25
CA THR A 341 -7.02 -3.37 -28.72
C THR A 341 -7.14 -3.29 -27.20
N ASP A 342 -8.26 -3.76 -26.66
CA ASP A 342 -8.47 -3.98 -25.24
C ASP A 342 -8.53 -5.49 -24.98
N THR A 343 -7.81 -5.95 -23.97
CA THR A 343 -7.78 -7.38 -23.56
C THR A 343 -8.05 -7.57 -22.07
N ASP A 344 -8.45 -6.49 -21.39
CA ASP A 344 -8.66 -6.51 -19.95
C ASP A 344 -9.85 -7.40 -19.59
N THR A 345 -9.80 -8.06 -18.43
CA THR A 345 -10.91 -8.91 -17.96
C THR A 345 -11.89 -8.06 -17.18
N ALA A 346 -13.12 -7.92 -17.67
CA ALA A 346 -14.11 -7.03 -17.08
C ALA A 346 -15.54 -7.51 -17.31
N TYR A 347 -16.46 -7.08 -16.45
CA TYR A 347 -17.91 -7.24 -16.70
C TYR A 347 -18.43 -6.07 -17.54
N VAL A 348 -17.99 -4.85 -17.24
CA VAL A 348 -18.23 -3.63 -18.01
C VAL A 348 -16.89 -2.98 -18.35
N LYS A 349 -16.71 -2.56 -19.60
CA LYS A 349 -15.57 -1.74 -20.05
C LYS A 349 -16.05 -0.39 -20.56
N THR A 350 -15.20 0.61 -20.41
CA THR A 350 -15.42 1.94 -20.99
C THR A 350 -14.83 1.99 -22.39
N ILE A 351 -15.61 2.49 -23.35
CA ILE A 351 -15.20 2.65 -24.74
C ILE A 351 -14.15 3.78 -24.81
N PRO A 352 -13.00 3.56 -25.46
CA PRO A 352 -11.92 4.53 -25.49
C PRO A 352 -12.33 5.87 -26.11
N THR A 353 -11.68 6.94 -25.68
CA THR A 353 -11.93 8.30 -26.17
C THR A 353 -11.68 8.41 -27.67
N GLY A 354 -12.64 8.91 -28.44
CA GLY A 354 -12.56 8.95 -29.90
C GLY A 354 -12.95 7.64 -30.60
N GLY A 355 -13.34 6.59 -29.87
CA GLY A 355 -13.91 5.37 -30.44
C GLY A 355 -15.12 5.67 -31.34
N LYS A 356 -15.18 5.01 -32.49
CA LYS A 356 -16.26 5.15 -33.48
C LYS A 356 -16.86 3.83 -33.92
N LEU A 357 -16.00 2.84 -34.13
CA LEU A 357 -16.43 1.48 -34.40
C LEU A 357 -15.71 0.55 -33.43
N MET A 358 -16.35 -0.57 -33.10
CA MET A 358 -15.72 -1.64 -32.36
C MET A 358 -16.04 -3.01 -32.94
N SER A 359 -15.17 -3.97 -32.69
CA SER A 359 -15.42 -5.38 -32.93
C SER A 359 -15.02 -6.19 -31.70
N VAL A 360 -15.82 -7.18 -31.33
CA VAL A 360 -15.44 -8.15 -30.28
C VAL A 360 -14.80 -9.35 -30.99
N LYS A 361 -13.50 -9.54 -30.80
CA LYS A 361 -12.73 -10.62 -31.43
C LYS A 361 -12.96 -11.94 -30.73
N ASN A 362 -12.84 -11.95 -29.41
CA ASN A 362 -13.07 -13.16 -28.62
C ASN A 362 -13.70 -12.88 -27.25
N ILE A 363 -14.42 -13.87 -26.74
CA ILE A 363 -14.95 -13.90 -25.37
C ILE A 363 -14.60 -15.26 -24.77
N GLY A 364 -13.91 -15.24 -23.64
CA GLY A 364 -13.56 -16.42 -22.87
C GLY A 364 -14.49 -16.67 -21.69
N GLY A 365 -14.52 -17.92 -21.26
CA GLY A 365 -15.22 -18.36 -20.06
C GLY A 365 -14.48 -17.97 -18.78
N ARG A 366 -15.24 -17.94 -17.68
CA ARG A 366 -14.71 -17.83 -16.33
C ARG A 366 -15.58 -18.63 -15.37
N SER A 367 -14.99 -19.63 -14.75
CA SER A 367 -15.59 -20.40 -13.67
C SER A 367 -15.02 -19.98 -12.32
N ILE A 368 -15.86 -20.01 -11.30
CA ILE A 368 -15.51 -19.74 -9.91
C ILE A 368 -16.18 -20.76 -8.97
N MET A 369 -15.63 -20.92 -7.77
CA MET A 369 -16.15 -21.80 -6.73
C MET A 369 -17.03 -21.04 -5.75
N TRP A 370 -18.27 -20.75 -6.14
CA TRP A 370 -19.21 -20.03 -5.30
C TRP A 370 -19.43 -20.76 -3.98
N ASN A 371 -19.23 -20.08 -2.84
CA ASN A 371 -19.51 -20.64 -1.52
C ASN A 371 -20.06 -19.57 -0.59
N GLN A 372 -21.17 -19.87 0.08
CA GLN A 372 -21.70 -19.08 1.18
C GLN A 372 -21.75 -20.01 2.39
N LEU A 373 -20.85 -19.81 3.35
CA LEU A 373 -20.57 -20.78 4.39
C LEU A 373 -21.54 -20.75 5.58
N VAL A 374 -22.32 -19.69 5.80
CA VAL A 374 -23.23 -19.52 6.95
C VAL A 374 -24.52 -20.29 6.72
N LYS A 375 -24.67 -21.43 7.39
CA LYS A 375 -25.88 -22.24 7.33
C LYS A 375 -26.89 -21.74 8.37
N PRO A 376 -28.10 -21.28 7.97
CA PRO A 376 -29.15 -20.98 8.94
C PRO A 376 -29.55 -22.23 9.71
N VAL A 377 -29.40 -22.20 11.03
CA VAL A 377 -29.88 -23.24 11.94
C VAL A 377 -30.73 -22.56 13.00
N PRO A 378 -32.06 -22.75 12.99
CA PRO A 378 -32.93 -22.12 13.96
C PRO A 378 -32.57 -22.51 15.37
N THR A 379 -32.33 -21.52 16.21
CA THR A 379 -32.01 -21.73 17.61
C THR A 379 -32.23 -20.44 18.39
N VAL A 380 -32.35 -20.55 19.71
CA VAL A 380 -32.47 -19.41 20.61
C VAL A 380 -31.41 -19.59 21.70
N VAL A 381 -30.56 -18.57 21.85
CA VAL A 381 -29.48 -18.56 22.82
C VAL A 381 -29.56 -17.26 23.62
N THR A 382 -29.36 -17.33 24.93
CA THR A 382 -29.24 -16.14 25.78
C THR A 382 -27.86 -16.10 26.39
N GLN A 383 -27.11 -15.04 26.12
CA GLN A 383 -25.74 -14.86 26.59
C GLN A 383 -25.45 -13.38 26.79
N ALA A 384 -24.61 -13.04 27.78
CA ALA A 384 -24.28 -11.66 28.12
C ALA A 384 -25.51 -10.74 28.32
N GLY A 385 -26.64 -11.25 28.82
CA GLY A 385 -27.87 -10.48 29.01
C GLY A 385 -28.73 -10.25 27.75
N VAL A 386 -28.30 -10.77 26.59
CA VAL A 386 -28.99 -10.62 25.30
C VAL A 386 -29.54 -11.96 24.82
N LYS A 387 -30.77 -11.97 24.34
CA LYS A 387 -31.41 -13.09 23.65
C LYS A 387 -31.18 -12.98 22.14
N PHE A 388 -30.51 -13.97 21.58
CA PHE A 388 -30.26 -14.15 20.15
C PHE A 388 -31.23 -15.19 19.60
N THR A 389 -32.01 -14.81 18.58
CA THR A 389 -32.96 -15.69 17.89
C THR A 389 -32.50 -15.88 16.46
N PHE A 390 -32.02 -17.07 16.12
CA PHE A 390 -31.59 -17.45 14.78
C PHE A 390 -32.78 -18.03 14.03
N SER A 391 -33.04 -17.51 12.83
CA SER A 391 -34.18 -17.89 12.00
C SER A 391 -33.75 -18.76 10.81
N ASN A 392 -34.71 -19.39 10.14
CA ASN A 392 -34.47 -20.26 8.97
C ASN A 392 -33.94 -19.50 7.74
N ASP A 393 -34.23 -18.21 7.65
CA ASP A 393 -33.80 -17.30 6.58
C ASP A 393 -32.39 -16.71 6.83
N GLY A 394 -31.73 -17.10 7.92
CA GLY A 394 -30.41 -16.59 8.30
C GLY A 394 -30.46 -15.27 9.07
N ILE A 395 -31.65 -14.69 9.32
CA ILE A 395 -31.78 -13.48 10.13
C ILE A 395 -31.60 -13.83 11.61
N ILE A 396 -30.79 -13.01 12.29
CA ILE A 396 -30.57 -13.09 13.72
C ILE A 396 -31.23 -11.88 14.37
N THR A 397 -32.11 -12.11 15.33
CA THR A 397 -32.78 -11.05 16.09
C THR A 397 -32.25 -11.00 17.52
N LEU A 398 -31.83 -9.82 17.98
CA LEU A 398 -31.27 -9.56 19.30
C LEU A 398 -32.27 -8.78 20.16
N ASN A 399 -32.49 -9.24 21.40
CA ASN A 399 -33.34 -8.57 22.39
C ASN A 399 -32.71 -8.61 23.79
N GLY A 400 -32.62 -7.48 24.47
CA GLY A 400 -32.11 -7.36 25.84
C GLY A 400 -30.98 -6.34 25.97
N THR A 401 -30.50 -6.12 27.20
CA THR A 401 -29.40 -5.21 27.48
C THR A 401 -28.15 -6.02 27.81
N ALA A 402 -27.05 -5.73 27.12
CA ALA A 402 -25.80 -6.45 27.34
C ALA A 402 -25.23 -6.17 28.73
N THR A 403 -24.91 -7.22 29.47
CA THR A 403 -24.35 -7.15 30.83
C THR A 403 -22.82 -7.21 30.86
N THR A 404 -22.19 -7.51 29.72
CA THR A 404 -20.73 -7.62 29.57
C THR A 404 -20.33 -7.22 28.16
N THR A 405 -19.14 -6.65 28.00
CA THR A 405 -18.52 -6.42 26.68
C THR A 405 -17.73 -7.65 26.23
N GLY A 406 -17.96 -8.12 25.01
CA GLY A 406 -17.21 -9.25 24.44
C GLY A 406 -17.95 -10.07 23.39
N ASN A 407 -17.31 -11.15 22.94
CA ASN A 407 -17.94 -12.13 22.04
C ASN A 407 -19.07 -12.88 22.79
N ALA A 408 -20.31 -12.70 22.36
CA ALA A 408 -21.48 -13.25 23.04
C ALA A 408 -21.92 -14.60 22.49
N VAL A 409 -22.07 -14.73 21.17
CA VAL A 409 -22.57 -15.96 20.54
C VAL A 409 -21.86 -16.23 19.23
N SER A 410 -21.62 -17.51 18.91
CA SER A 410 -21.08 -17.91 17.60
C SER A 410 -22.19 -18.27 16.62
N LEU A 411 -22.02 -17.89 15.35
CA LEU A 411 -22.93 -18.29 14.27
C LEU A 411 -22.88 -19.80 14.03
N GLN A 412 -21.67 -20.33 13.90
CA GLN A 412 -21.35 -21.72 13.60
C GLN A 412 -19.83 -21.87 13.50
N SER A 413 -19.34 -23.10 13.67
CA SER A 413 -17.94 -23.42 13.38
C SER A 413 -17.73 -23.59 11.88
N VAL A 414 -16.88 -22.76 11.28
CA VAL A 414 -16.42 -22.93 9.90
C VAL A 414 -15.06 -23.61 9.92
N LYS A 415 -14.88 -24.64 9.08
CA LYS A 415 -13.58 -25.29 8.88
C LYS A 415 -12.76 -24.41 7.93
N ASN A 416 -11.90 -23.57 8.49
CA ASN A 416 -11.08 -22.67 7.70
C ASN A 416 -9.76 -23.31 7.30
N GLN A 417 -9.21 -22.84 6.18
CA GLN A 417 -7.92 -23.24 5.66
C GLN A 417 -6.87 -22.19 6.02
N LYS A 418 -5.68 -22.65 6.37
CA LYS A 418 -4.54 -21.76 6.65
C LYS A 418 -4.11 -21.06 5.36
N GLY A 419 -3.86 -19.76 5.44
CA GLY A 419 -3.45 -18.88 4.34
C GLY A 419 -4.59 -18.40 3.44
N HIS A 420 -5.81 -18.92 3.63
CA HIS A 420 -6.97 -18.46 2.85
C HIS A 420 -7.46 -17.10 3.33
N LYS A 421 -7.99 -16.32 2.39
CA LYS A 421 -8.71 -15.07 2.63
C LYS A 421 -10.20 -15.34 2.74
N TYR A 422 -10.83 -14.73 3.74
CA TYR A 422 -12.27 -14.81 4.00
C TYR A 422 -12.88 -13.42 4.00
N LEU A 423 -14.00 -13.26 3.31
CA LEU A 423 -14.88 -12.11 3.46
C LEU A 423 -15.95 -12.48 4.50
N MET A 424 -16.05 -11.69 5.57
CA MET A 424 -17.17 -11.77 6.50
C MET A 424 -18.02 -10.50 6.38
N VAL A 425 -19.34 -10.65 6.29
CA VAL A 425 -20.29 -9.54 6.12
C VAL A 425 -21.36 -9.68 7.18
N ALA A 426 -21.59 -8.66 8.00
CA ALA A 426 -22.63 -8.71 9.02
C ALA A 426 -24.03 -8.50 8.46
N ASN A 427 -24.14 -7.66 7.42
CA ASN A 427 -25.39 -7.26 6.76
C ASN A 427 -26.46 -6.83 7.79
N PRO A 428 -26.27 -5.68 8.47
CA PRO A 428 -27.23 -5.18 9.45
C PRO A 428 -28.54 -4.76 8.75
N LEU A 429 -29.66 -5.25 9.27
CA LEU A 429 -31.01 -4.93 8.79
C LEU A 429 -31.72 -3.89 9.67
N SER A 430 -31.00 -3.32 10.64
CA SER A 430 -31.49 -2.35 11.63
C SER A 430 -30.35 -1.47 12.15
N GLY A 431 -30.68 -0.31 12.73
CA GLY A 431 -29.72 0.77 13.00
C GLY A 431 -28.80 0.62 14.23
N VAL A 432 -28.84 -0.48 14.98
CA VAL A 432 -27.93 -0.70 16.12
C VAL A 432 -26.80 -1.63 15.67
N TYR A 433 -25.84 -1.06 14.96
CA TYR A 433 -24.67 -1.75 14.43
C TYR A 433 -23.49 -0.80 14.31
N GLY A 434 -22.30 -1.30 14.66
CA GLY A 434 -21.05 -0.56 14.56
C GLY A 434 -20.21 -0.66 15.81
N LYS A 435 -19.07 0.05 15.77
CA LYS A 435 -18.15 0.13 16.91
C LYS A 435 -18.89 0.64 18.15
N ASP A 436 -18.63 0.01 19.30
CA ASP A 436 -19.26 0.33 20.59
C ASP A 436 -20.79 0.08 20.64
N GLN A 437 -21.35 -0.62 19.65
CA GLN A 437 -22.77 -1.00 19.59
C GLN A 437 -22.95 -2.51 19.40
N LEU A 438 -22.63 -3.03 18.21
CA LEU A 438 -22.72 -4.44 17.83
C LEU A 438 -21.79 -4.65 16.64
N GLN A 439 -20.97 -5.70 16.70
CA GLN A 439 -20.07 -6.01 15.60
C GLN A 439 -20.08 -7.51 15.30
N PHE A 440 -19.79 -7.83 14.05
CA PHE A 440 -19.48 -9.18 13.63
C PHE A 440 -17.96 -9.39 13.64
N SER A 441 -17.50 -10.37 14.41
CA SER A 441 -16.11 -10.53 14.78
C SER A 441 -15.61 -11.93 14.45
N SER A 442 -14.37 -12.03 13.96
CA SER A 442 -13.61 -13.27 13.99
C SER A 442 -12.58 -13.17 15.10
N GLN A 443 -12.86 -13.84 16.23
CA GLN A 443 -12.20 -13.93 17.55
C GLN A 443 -10.79 -13.34 17.82
N SER A 444 -9.95 -12.99 16.85
CA SER A 444 -8.72 -12.18 17.03
C SER A 444 -8.18 -11.48 15.76
N TYR A 445 -8.82 -11.58 14.59
CA TYR A 445 -8.17 -11.26 13.30
C TYR A 445 -8.87 -10.16 12.49
N GLY A 446 -10.10 -9.83 12.85
CA GLY A 446 -10.82 -8.75 12.21
C GLY A 446 -12.26 -8.66 12.70
N GLN A 447 -12.83 -7.49 12.52
CA GLN A 447 -14.22 -7.19 12.84
C GLN A 447 -14.81 -6.38 11.69
N ASP A 448 -16.01 -6.75 11.28
CA ASP A 448 -16.82 -5.89 10.43
C ASP A 448 -17.47 -4.83 11.31
N SER A 449 -16.92 -3.61 11.32
CA SER A 449 -17.49 -2.48 12.08
C SER A 449 -18.43 -1.61 11.25
N THR A 450 -18.54 -1.85 9.94
CA THR A 450 -19.30 -1.01 9.01
C THR A 450 -20.63 -1.64 8.62
N GLY A 451 -20.72 -2.97 8.72
CA GLY A 451 -21.85 -3.77 8.27
C GLY A 451 -21.74 -4.20 6.81
N HIS A 452 -20.80 -3.61 6.07
CA HIS A 452 -20.51 -3.91 4.67
C HIS A 452 -19.46 -5.03 4.52
N GLY A 453 -18.81 -5.42 5.60
CA GLY A 453 -17.91 -6.55 5.63
C GLY A 453 -16.44 -6.19 5.78
N THR A 454 -15.64 -7.23 6.00
CA THR A 454 -14.20 -7.14 6.10
C THR A 454 -13.54 -8.38 5.53
N ILE A 455 -12.45 -8.18 4.79
CA ILE A 455 -11.60 -9.26 4.30
C ILE A 455 -10.52 -9.52 5.33
N ILE A 456 -10.42 -10.77 5.76
CA ILE A 456 -9.42 -11.23 6.72
C ILE A 456 -8.61 -12.38 6.13
N THR A 457 -7.37 -12.54 6.58
CA THR A 457 -6.55 -13.70 6.25
C THR A 457 -6.45 -14.63 7.44
N ASN A 458 -6.73 -15.91 7.24
CA ASN A 458 -6.59 -16.91 8.28
C ASN A 458 -5.15 -17.47 8.33
N GLU A 459 -4.32 -16.92 9.21
CA GLU A 459 -2.94 -17.42 9.41
C GLU A 459 -2.84 -18.59 10.41
N SER A 460 -3.96 -18.98 11.04
CA SER A 460 -3.97 -20.00 12.09
C SER A 460 -3.87 -21.42 11.52
N SER A 461 -3.30 -22.34 12.31
CA SER A 461 -3.33 -23.78 12.06
C SER A 461 -4.57 -24.48 12.65
N ASN A 462 -5.45 -23.74 13.32
CA ASN A 462 -6.64 -24.29 13.95
C ASN A 462 -7.67 -24.76 12.90
N GLU A 463 -8.12 -26.02 13.03
CA GLU A 463 -9.07 -26.63 12.10
C GLU A 463 -10.49 -26.05 12.16
N LYS A 464 -10.87 -25.37 13.25
CA LYS A 464 -12.21 -24.80 13.44
C LYS A 464 -12.13 -23.41 14.02
N TRP A 465 -12.88 -22.49 13.42
CA TRP A 465 -12.94 -21.12 13.86
C TRP A 465 -14.36 -20.65 14.13
N TYR A 466 -14.47 -19.65 15.00
CA TYR A 466 -15.74 -19.13 15.46
C TYR A 466 -15.88 -17.68 15.01
N TYR A 467 -16.88 -17.46 14.17
CA TYR A 467 -17.37 -16.13 13.86
C TYR A 467 -18.46 -15.82 14.86
N THR A 468 -18.36 -14.67 15.52
CA THR A 468 -19.14 -14.34 16.71
C THR A 468 -19.74 -12.95 16.62
N LEU A 469 -20.90 -12.78 17.26
CA LEU A 469 -21.47 -11.46 17.52
C LEU A 469 -20.81 -10.88 18.78
N TYR A 470 -20.23 -9.70 18.64
CA TYR A 470 -19.58 -8.95 19.70
C TYR A 470 -20.53 -7.88 20.23
N VAL A 471 -20.82 -7.93 21.53
CA VAL A 471 -21.74 -7.01 22.21
C VAL A 471 -20.99 -6.12 23.19
N TYR A 472 -21.60 -5.00 23.56
CA TYR A 472 -21.01 -4.01 24.45
C TYR A 472 -21.89 -3.79 25.68
N GLU A 473 -21.27 -3.82 26.86
CA GLU A 473 -21.96 -3.61 28.15
C GLU A 473 -22.78 -2.31 28.14
N GLY A 474 -24.03 -2.40 28.60
CA GLY A 474 -24.96 -1.27 28.67
C GLY A 474 -25.72 -0.99 27.37
N VAL A 475 -25.32 -1.57 26.23
CA VAL A 475 -26.06 -1.42 24.96
C VAL A 475 -27.35 -2.24 25.03
N THR A 476 -28.47 -1.60 24.67
CA THR A 476 -29.79 -2.25 24.60
C THR A 476 -30.12 -2.57 23.15
N TYR A 477 -30.41 -3.85 22.90
CA TYR A 477 -30.90 -4.36 21.64
C TYR A 477 -32.40 -4.57 21.75
N ASP A 478 -33.19 -3.83 20.98
CA ASP A 478 -34.63 -3.99 20.87
C ASP A 478 -34.96 -4.36 19.43
N ASN A 479 -35.28 -5.63 19.20
CA ASN A 479 -35.56 -6.17 17.86
C ASN A 479 -34.48 -5.84 16.81
N VAL A 480 -33.21 -5.83 17.22
CA VAL A 480 -32.06 -5.56 16.35
C VAL A 480 -31.83 -6.78 15.46
N LYS A 481 -31.68 -6.56 14.15
CA LYS A 481 -31.59 -7.61 13.14
C LYS A 481 -30.35 -7.46 12.27
N LEU A 482 -29.75 -8.59 11.91
CA LEU A 482 -28.67 -8.71 10.94
C LEU A 482 -28.71 -10.09 10.26
N GLN A 483 -28.07 -10.22 9.11
CA GLN A 483 -28.08 -11.45 8.31
C GLN A 483 -26.66 -11.83 7.84
N PRO A 484 -25.82 -12.38 8.73
CA PRO A 484 -24.39 -12.52 8.49
C PRO A 484 -24.04 -13.55 7.40
N GLN A 485 -22.97 -13.29 6.67
CA GLN A 485 -22.45 -14.10 5.57
C GLN A 485 -20.92 -14.23 5.68
N ILE A 486 -20.38 -15.33 5.17
CA ILE A 486 -18.96 -15.67 5.16
C ILE A 486 -18.61 -16.38 3.84
N TYR A 487 -17.59 -15.90 3.16
CA TYR A 487 -17.10 -16.42 1.88
C TYR A 487 -15.61 -16.77 2.01
N ASP A 488 -15.20 -17.96 1.56
CA ASP A 488 -13.80 -18.31 1.35
C ASP A 488 -13.39 -17.80 -0.04
N LEU A 489 -12.79 -16.61 -0.09
CA LEU A 489 -12.43 -15.93 -1.34
C LEU A 489 -11.31 -16.70 -2.07
N THR A 490 -10.38 -17.28 -1.33
CA THR A 490 -9.30 -18.10 -1.91
C THR A 490 -9.86 -19.35 -2.57
N ALA A 491 -10.87 -19.99 -1.97
CA ALA A 491 -11.57 -21.09 -2.62
C ALA A 491 -12.32 -20.60 -3.87
N MET A 492 -13.06 -19.48 -3.78
CA MET A 492 -13.86 -18.91 -4.88
C MET A 492 -13.04 -18.62 -6.13
N PHE A 493 -11.92 -17.92 -5.98
CA PHE A 493 -11.17 -17.32 -7.07
C PHE A 493 -9.82 -18.00 -7.35
N GLY A 494 -9.34 -18.80 -6.40
CA GLY A 494 -7.98 -19.32 -6.40
C GLY A 494 -6.99 -18.34 -5.77
N SER A 495 -5.92 -18.88 -5.20
CA SER A 495 -4.86 -18.12 -4.54
C SER A 495 -4.24 -17.07 -5.47
N GLY A 496 -4.20 -15.82 -5.04
CA GLY A 496 -3.64 -14.70 -5.80
C GLY A 496 -4.62 -14.03 -6.76
N ASN A 497 -5.83 -14.57 -6.92
CA ASN A 497 -6.89 -14.00 -7.75
C ASN A 497 -8.09 -13.49 -6.93
N GLU A 498 -7.97 -13.47 -5.59
CA GLU A 498 -9.04 -13.00 -4.71
C GLU A 498 -9.26 -11.49 -4.87
N PRO A 499 -10.50 -10.99 -4.71
CA PRO A 499 -10.73 -9.56 -4.56
C PRO A 499 -9.92 -9.03 -3.39
N THR A 500 -9.33 -7.86 -3.58
CA THR A 500 -8.47 -7.18 -2.61
C THR A 500 -9.27 -6.27 -1.69
N THR A 501 -10.45 -5.84 -2.13
CA THR A 501 -11.39 -5.04 -1.33
C THR A 501 -12.80 -5.62 -1.35
N VAL A 502 -13.62 -5.18 -0.40
CA VAL A 502 -15.03 -5.58 -0.31
C VAL A 502 -15.81 -5.04 -1.51
N GLU A 503 -15.52 -3.82 -1.95
CA GLU A 503 -16.18 -3.18 -3.09
C GLU A 503 -15.92 -3.94 -4.40
N GLU A 504 -14.74 -4.54 -4.57
CA GLU A 504 -14.45 -5.42 -5.71
C GLU A 504 -15.34 -6.66 -5.68
N PHE A 505 -15.56 -7.26 -4.51
CA PHE A 505 -16.48 -8.38 -4.35
C PHE A 505 -17.93 -7.97 -4.64
N GLU A 506 -18.41 -6.86 -4.05
CA GLU A 506 -19.76 -6.35 -4.25
C GLU A 506 -20.05 -5.99 -5.71
N LYS A 507 -19.07 -5.46 -6.44
CA LYS A 507 -19.21 -5.22 -7.89
C LYS A 507 -19.51 -6.50 -8.66
N MET A 508 -18.92 -7.63 -8.26
CA MET A 508 -19.16 -8.93 -8.87
C MET A 508 -20.44 -9.60 -8.35
N PHE A 509 -20.82 -9.32 -7.11
CA PHE A 509 -21.93 -9.93 -6.40
C PHE A 509 -22.77 -8.87 -5.68
N PRO A 510 -23.55 -8.06 -6.41
CA PRO A 510 -24.21 -6.87 -5.86
C PRO A 510 -25.40 -7.13 -4.93
N ALA A 511 -25.96 -8.34 -4.87
CA ALA A 511 -27.07 -8.62 -3.96
C ALA A 511 -26.61 -8.60 -2.50
N ASP A 512 -27.40 -7.97 -1.63
CA ASP A 512 -27.09 -7.84 -0.19
C ASP A 512 -27.01 -9.19 0.54
N TYR A 513 -27.71 -10.21 0.03
CA TYR A 513 -27.77 -11.53 0.64
C TYR A 513 -27.76 -12.65 -0.40
N TYR A 514 -26.94 -13.67 -0.11
CA TYR A 514 -26.95 -14.93 -0.82
C TYR A 514 -27.27 -16.10 0.13
N PRO A 515 -28.12 -17.05 -0.29
CA PRO A 515 -28.40 -18.24 0.50
C PRO A 515 -27.16 -19.11 0.71
N TYR A 516 -27.16 -19.85 1.82
CA TYR A 516 -26.15 -20.88 2.12
C TYR A 516 -25.86 -21.78 0.92
N ASN A 517 -24.58 -21.95 0.63
CA ASN A 517 -24.10 -22.83 -0.42
C ASN A 517 -22.75 -23.42 0.01
N THR A 518 -22.69 -24.74 0.20
CA THR A 518 -21.47 -25.48 0.55
C THR A 518 -20.37 -25.41 -0.51
N GLY A 519 -20.71 -24.88 -1.69
CA GLY A 519 -19.88 -24.90 -2.86
C GLY A 519 -20.70 -25.23 -4.11
N ALA A 520 -20.57 -24.42 -5.17
CA ALA A 520 -21.00 -24.77 -6.52
C ALA A 520 -20.05 -24.15 -7.55
N VAL A 521 -19.84 -24.85 -8.66
CA VAL A 521 -19.14 -24.24 -9.80
C VAL A 521 -20.11 -23.33 -10.53
N VAL A 522 -19.82 -22.03 -10.51
CA VAL A 522 -20.56 -21.02 -11.25
C VAL A 522 -19.71 -20.62 -12.44
N SER A 523 -20.27 -20.71 -13.64
CA SER A 523 -19.59 -20.33 -14.88
C SER A 523 -20.25 -19.11 -15.51
N ALA A 524 -19.44 -18.13 -15.83
CA ALA A 524 -19.80 -16.85 -16.43
C ALA A 524 -19.94 -16.97 -17.95
N GLY A 525 -20.82 -17.85 -18.42
CA GLY A 525 -21.17 -17.90 -19.85
C GLY A 525 -21.89 -16.61 -20.25
N VAL A 526 -21.32 -15.86 -21.20
CA VAL A 526 -21.93 -14.62 -21.69
C VAL A 526 -23.18 -14.94 -22.49
N THR A 527 -24.30 -14.33 -22.14
CA THR A 527 -25.57 -14.51 -22.86
C THR A 527 -25.81 -13.41 -23.87
N GLU A 528 -25.27 -12.21 -23.62
CA GLU A 528 -25.32 -11.09 -24.54
C GLU A 528 -24.16 -10.12 -24.31
N VAL A 529 -23.78 -9.42 -25.38
CA VAL A 529 -22.89 -8.26 -25.33
C VAL A 529 -23.77 -7.02 -25.49
N ALA A 530 -23.81 -6.14 -24.50
CA ALA A 530 -24.53 -4.87 -24.60
C ALA A 530 -23.53 -3.73 -24.86
N VAL A 531 -23.77 -2.93 -25.89
CA VAL A 531 -22.98 -1.77 -26.28
C VAL A 531 -23.88 -0.54 -26.20
N GLY A 532 -23.65 0.30 -25.19
CA GLY A 532 -24.62 1.31 -24.79
C GLY A 532 -25.99 0.67 -24.51
N ASP A 533 -27.03 1.17 -25.19
CA ASP A 533 -28.40 0.65 -25.07
C ASP A 533 -28.71 -0.52 -26.00
N THR A 534 -27.77 -0.93 -26.87
CA THR A 534 -27.99 -1.99 -27.86
C THR A 534 -27.46 -3.32 -27.35
N ALA A 535 -28.33 -4.33 -27.26
CA ALA A 535 -27.96 -5.69 -26.87
C ALA A 535 -27.76 -6.61 -28.09
N TYR A 536 -26.67 -7.38 -28.07
CA TYR A 536 -26.31 -8.39 -29.07
C TYR A 536 -26.31 -9.78 -28.41
N PRO A 537 -27.41 -10.55 -28.52
CA PRO A 537 -27.51 -11.87 -27.92
C PRO A 537 -26.54 -12.87 -28.54
N ILE A 538 -25.87 -13.68 -27.71
CA ILE A 538 -25.06 -14.80 -28.18
C ILE A 538 -26.00 -15.95 -28.61
N PRO A 539 -25.87 -16.50 -29.83
CA PRO A 539 -26.72 -17.58 -30.31
C PRO A 539 -26.78 -18.77 -29.34
N GLU A 540 -27.98 -19.30 -29.14
CA GLU A 540 -28.19 -20.44 -28.22
C GLU A 540 -27.37 -21.67 -28.62
N ALA A 541 -27.20 -21.90 -29.93
CA ALA A 541 -26.35 -22.98 -30.44
C ALA A 541 -24.89 -22.90 -29.95
N ILE A 542 -24.35 -21.68 -29.82
CA ILE A 542 -23.00 -21.46 -29.26
C ILE A 542 -23.02 -21.67 -27.74
N ARG A 543 -24.05 -21.14 -27.05
CA ARG A 543 -24.18 -21.29 -25.58
C ARG A 543 -24.36 -22.74 -25.13
N ASN A 544 -24.87 -23.60 -26.01
CA ASN A 544 -25.03 -25.03 -25.79
C ASN A 544 -23.78 -25.86 -26.15
N LEU A 545 -22.70 -25.24 -26.64
CA LEU A 545 -21.46 -25.98 -26.93
C LEU A 545 -20.84 -26.55 -25.64
N PRO A 546 -20.19 -27.72 -25.71
CA PRO A 546 -19.64 -28.39 -24.54
C PRO A 546 -18.69 -27.47 -23.75
N GLY A 547 -19.04 -27.24 -22.49
CA GLY A 547 -18.26 -26.43 -21.58
C GLY A 547 -18.24 -24.93 -21.87
N TYR A 548 -19.22 -24.40 -22.61
CA TYR A 548 -19.34 -22.96 -22.84
C TYR A 548 -19.29 -22.19 -21.52
N GLY A 549 -18.42 -21.17 -21.45
CA GLY A 549 -18.22 -20.35 -20.26
C GLY A 549 -17.30 -20.97 -19.19
N TRP A 550 -16.75 -22.18 -19.40
CA TRP A 550 -15.89 -22.83 -18.41
C TRP A 550 -14.44 -22.32 -18.41
N SER A 551 -13.83 -22.30 -17.23
CA SER A 551 -12.38 -22.13 -17.05
C SER A 551 -11.85 -23.02 -15.92
N ALA A 552 -10.55 -23.31 -15.94
CA ALA A 552 -9.84 -24.01 -14.88
C ALA A 552 -8.40 -23.48 -14.79
N GLY A 553 -8.02 -22.93 -13.64
CA GLY A 553 -6.77 -22.19 -13.52
C GLY A 553 -6.67 -21.06 -14.56
N THR A 554 -5.60 -21.06 -15.36
CA THR A 554 -5.41 -20.08 -16.45
C THR A 554 -6.04 -20.52 -17.78
N ALA A 555 -6.51 -21.76 -17.90
CA ALA A 555 -7.16 -22.28 -19.09
C ALA A 555 -8.64 -21.89 -19.14
N ARG A 556 -9.16 -21.63 -20.34
CA ARG A 556 -10.56 -21.26 -20.56
C ARG A 556 -11.07 -21.74 -21.91
N ASN A 557 -12.34 -22.08 -21.96
CA ASN A 557 -13.07 -22.23 -23.22
C ASN A 557 -13.42 -20.85 -23.74
N TYR A 558 -13.33 -20.62 -25.04
CA TYR A 558 -13.61 -19.30 -25.60
C TYR A 558 -14.20 -19.38 -27.01
N VAL A 559 -14.93 -18.34 -27.37
CA VAL A 559 -15.41 -18.12 -28.73
C VAL A 559 -14.51 -17.09 -29.38
N ASP A 560 -13.96 -17.45 -30.54
CA ASP A 560 -13.23 -16.59 -31.45
C ASP A 560 -14.19 -16.22 -32.59
N TYR A 561 -14.81 -15.04 -32.49
CA TYR A 561 -15.75 -14.51 -33.49
C TYR A 561 -15.01 -14.02 -34.74
N GLU A 562 -13.73 -13.69 -34.63
CA GLU A 562 -12.91 -13.26 -35.77
C GLU A 562 -12.64 -14.43 -36.73
N ASN A 563 -12.25 -15.58 -36.19
CA ASN A 563 -11.97 -16.79 -36.98
C ASN A 563 -13.15 -17.76 -37.04
N LYS A 564 -14.28 -17.38 -36.43
CA LYS A 564 -15.52 -18.18 -36.32
C LYS A 564 -15.26 -19.58 -35.78
N ARG A 565 -14.57 -19.66 -34.63
CA ARG A 565 -14.23 -20.92 -33.95
C ARG A 565 -14.66 -20.88 -32.49
N TYR A 566 -15.15 -22.00 -32.01
CA TYR A 566 -15.19 -22.27 -30.58
C TYR A 566 -14.02 -23.16 -30.19
N VAL A 567 -13.25 -22.74 -29.19
CA VAL A 567 -12.06 -23.45 -28.73
C VAL A 567 -12.30 -23.93 -27.31
N GLN A 568 -12.44 -25.26 -27.16
CA GLN A 568 -12.58 -25.92 -25.88
C GLN A 568 -11.20 -26.37 -25.37
N CYS A 569 -10.68 -25.63 -24.40
CA CYS A 569 -9.43 -25.95 -23.69
C CYS A 569 -9.68 -26.69 -22.37
N VAL A 570 -10.89 -26.66 -21.82
CA VAL A 570 -11.26 -27.19 -20.52
C VAL A 570 -12.36 -28.22 -20.68
N ASN A 571 -12.16 -29.36 -20.03
CA ASN A 571 -13.15 -30.42 -19.93
C ASN A 571 -13.43 -30.74 -18.46
N SER A 572 -14.40 -31.60 -18.19
CA SER A 572 -14.72 -32.03 -16.83
C SER A 572 -14.98 -33.52 -16.73
N VAL A 573 -14.80 -34.05 -15.53
CA VAL A 573 -15.06 -35.45 -15.19
C VAL A 573 -15.60 -35.56 -13.77
N ASP A 574 -16.60 -36.42 -13.58
CA ASP A 574 -17.08 -36.79 -12.25
C ASP A 574 -16.08 -37.75 -11.62
N LEU A 575 -15.42 -37.33 -10.53
CA LEU A 575 -14.40 -38.11 -9.83
C LEU A 575 -14.95 -39.43 -9.29
N GLY A 576 -16.25 -39.54 -9.01
CA GLY A 576 -16.89 -40.78 -8.56
C GLY A 576 -17.07 -41.83 -9.66
N THR A 577 -16.95 -41.43 -10.93
CA THR A 577 -16.98 -42.38 -12.07
C THR A 577 -15.62 -43.07 -12.26
N LEU A 578 -14.55 -42.45 -11.77
CA LEU A 578 -13.18 -42.95 -11.92
C LEU A 578 -12.89 -44.14 -11.01
N THR A 579 -11.92 -44.94 -11.41
CA THR A 579 -11.34 -46.03 -10.63
C THR A 579 -10.19 -45.46 -9.83
N TRP A 580 -10.32 -45.55 -8.51
CA TRP A 580 -9.31 -45.10 -7.57
C TRP A 580 -8.59 -46.28 -6.96
N VAL A 581 -7.29 -46.10 -6.71
CA VAL A 581 -6.49 -47.01 -5.89
C VAL A 581 -5.83 -46.22 -4.77
N VAL A 582 -5.60 -46.87 -3.62
CA VAL A 582 -4.68 -46.35 -2.62
C VAL A 582 -3.29 -46.34 -3.25
N SER A 583 -2.55 -45.23 -3.13
CA SER A 583 -1.27 -45.10 -3.84
C SER A 583 -0.30 -46.23 -3.46
N PRO A 584 0.19 -47.03 -4.42
CA PRO A 584 1.12 -48.12 -4.13
C PRO A 584 2.46 -47.63 -3.56
N THR A 585 2.80 -46.37 -3.81
CA THR A 585 4.05 -45.76 -3.36
C THR A 585 3.95 -45.09 -1.99
N GLY A 586 2.72 -44.93 -1.46
CA GLY A 586 2.45 -44.16 -0.23
C GLY A 586 2.74 -42.65 -0.34
N LYS A 587 3.10 -42.14 -1.53
CA LYS A 587 3.44 -40.72 -1.74
C LYS A 587 2.21 -39.80 -1.71
N VAL A 588 1.04 -40.35 -2.04
CA VAL A 588 -0.27 -39.68 -1.94
C VAL A 588 -1.28 -40.68 -1.38
N ASN A 589 -2.46 -40.25 -0.93
CA ASN A 589 -3.46 -41.19 -0.40
C ASN A 589 -4.12 -41.98 -1.53
N PHE A 590 -4.66 -41.29 -2.52
CA PHE A 590 -5.42 -41.87 -3.63
C PHE A 590 -4.87 -41.42 -4.97
N GLN A 591 -4.94 -42.31 -5.94
CA GLN A 591 -4.58 -42.00 -7.32
C GLN A 591 -5.52 -42.69 -8.31
N THR A 592 -5.69 -42.04 -9.46
CA THR A 592 -6.31 -42.60 -10.66
C THR A 592 -5.43 -42.27 -11.86
N SER A 593 -5.57 -43.00 -12.96
CA SER A 593 -4.84 -42.80 -14.21
C SER A 593 -5.77 -42.66 -15.42
N GLN A 594 -7.03 -42.27 -15.18
CA GLN A 594 -8.09 -42.31 -16.19
C GLN A 594 -8.45 -40.94 -16.78
N VAL A 595 -7.83 -39.84 -16.34
CA VAL A 595 -8.07 -38.49 -16.86
C VAL A 595 -7.14 -38.20 -18.05
N ILE A 596 -7.25 -39.05 -19.08
CA ILE A 596 -6.36 -39.06 -20.25
C ILE A 596 -6.59 -37.84 -21.14
N GLY A 597 -5.53 -37.28 -21.70
CA GLY A 597 -5.56 -36.08 -22.53
C GLY A 597 -5.59 -34.77 -21.73
N GLN A 598 -5.34 -34.83 -20.42
CA GLN A 598 -5.15 -33.63 -19.61
C GLN A 598 -3.79 -33.00 -19.90
N LYS A 599 -3.69 -31.67 -19.79
CA LYS A 599 -2.43 -30.96 -20.01
C LYS A 599 -1.45 -31.23 -18.87
N LEU A 600 -0.21 -31.53 -19.25
CA LEU A 600 0.87 -31.77 -18.29
C LEU A 600 1.57 -30.47 -17.90
N THR A 601 1.81 -30.28 -16.61
CA THR A 601 2.55 -29.11 -16.10
C THR A 601 4.03 -29.14 -16.45
N LYS A 602 4.60 -30.33 -16.71
CA LYS A 602 6.04 -30.58 -16.95
C LYS A 602 6.96 -30.06 -15.83
N SER A 603 6.39 -29.73 -14.68
CA SER A 603 7.07 -29.24 -13.49
C SER A 603 6.30 -29.65 -12.23
N TYR A 604 7.03 -30.08 -11.20
CA TYR A 604 6.44 -30.46 -9.91
C TYR A 604 5.99 -29.26 -9.06
N SER A 605 6.56 -28.09 -9.33
CA SER A 605 6.32 -26.84 -8.61
C SER A 605 5.24 -25.97 -9.24
N ILE A 606 4.67 -26.38 -10.37
CA ILE A 606 3.57 -25.69 -11.04
C ILE A 606 2.31 -26.51 -10.80
N ALA A 607 1.26 -25.83 -10.33
CA ALA A 607 -0.05 -26.44 -10.15
C ALA A 607 -0.70 -26.70 -11.52
N PRO A 608 -1.38 -27.85 -11.72
CA PRO A 608 -2.16 -28.06 -12.92
C PRO A 608 -3.32 -27.07 -13.00
N ASN A 609 -3.81 -26.81 -14.21
CA ASN A 609 -5.01 -26.02 -14.43
C ASN A 609 -6.26 -26.85 -14.09
N PHE A 610 -6.45 -27.05 -12.78
CA PHE A 610 -7.56 -27.79 -12.18
C PHE A 610 -8.49 -26.88 -11.43
N MET A 611 -9.75 -27.28 -11.40
CA MET A 611 -10.78 -26.68 -10.57
C MET A 611 -11.70 -27.79 -10.05
N CYS A 612 -11.78 -27.93 -8.73
CA CYS A 612 -12.56 -28.98 -8.07
C CYS A 612 -13.21 -28.41 -6.81
N LEU A 613 -14.49 -28.73 -6.61
CA LEU A 613 -15.26 -28.16 -5.51
C LEU A 613 -14.77 -28.61 -4.14
N LYS A 614 -14.40 -29.88 -4.05
CA LYS A 614 -14.06 -30.54 -2.79
C LYS A 614 -12.59 -30.36 -2.42
N TYR A 615 -11.72 -30.15 -3.40
CA TYR A 615 -10.28 -30.12 -3.21
C TYR A 615 -9.66 -28.91 -3.89
N SER A 616 -8.96 -28.10 -3.11
CA SER A 616 -8.08 -27.07 -3.67
C SER A 616 -6.98 -27.70 -4.49
N THR A 617 -6.70 -27.10 -5.64
CA THR A 617 -5.58 -27.49 -6.50
C THR A 617 -4.26 -27.21 -5.80
N LYS A 618 -3.35 -28.18 -5.85
CA LYS A 618 -1.98 -28.07 -5.31
C LYS A 618 -0.96 -28.38 -6.39
N THR A 619 0.25 -27.88 -6.19
CA THR A 619 1.43 -28.39 -6.90
C THR A 619 1.69 -29.85 -6.50
N GLN A 620 2.42 -30.58 -7.33
CA GLN A 620 2.77 -31.95 -6.99
C GLN A 620 3.69 -31.99 -5.76
N ASP A 621 4.65 -31.06 -5.64
CA ASP A 621 5.57 -30.94 -4.50
C ASP A 621 4.85 -30.66 -3.16
N GLU A 622 3.70 -29.99 -3.19
CA GLU A 622 2.90 -29.74 -1.98
C GLU A 622 2.22 -30.99 -1.44
N LEU A 623 1.85 -31.96 -2.30
CA LEU A 623 1.15 -33.18 -1.90
C LEU A 623 2.08 -34.38 -1.68
N TRP A 624 3.18 -34.44 -2.43
CA TRP A 624 4.03 -35.62 -2.49
C TRP A 624 4.75 -35.89 -1.17
N GLY A 625 4.50 -37.06 -0.59
CA GLY A 625 5.04 -37.46 0.72
C GLY A 625 4.40 -36.74 1.91
N LYS A 626 3.33 -35.97 1.68
CA LYS A 626 2.67 -35.12 2.68
C LYS A 626 1.17 -35.48 2.81
N PRO A 627 0.84 -36.69 3.30
CA PRO A 627 -0.54 -37.21 3.28
C PRO A 627 -1.55 -36.36 4.05
N ASN A 628 -1.10 -35.55 5.02
CA ASN A 628 -1.97 -34.68 5.80
C ASN A 628 -2.35 -33.38 5.07
N VAL A 629 -1.71 -33.05 3.95
CA VAL A 629 -2.07 -31.89 3.13
C VAL A 629 -3.24 -32.30 2.25
N ILE A 630 -4.45 -31.86 2.56
CA ILE A 630 -5.64 -32.16 1.76
C ILE A 630 -5.60 -31.35 0.46
N GLY A 631 -5.81 -32.01 -0.68
CA GLY A 631 -5.81 -31.36 -1.99
C GLY A 631 -5.77 -32.32 -3.15
N ILE A 632 -5.83 -31.75 -4.36
CA ILE A 632 -5.81 -32.48 -5.64
C ILE A 632 -4.72 -31.94 -6.55
N THR A 633 -4.08 -32.82 -7.32
CA THR A 633 -3.09 -32.44 -8.34
C THR A 633 -3.03 -33.49 -9.45
N ALA A 634 -2.21 -33.24 -10.47
CA ALA A 634 -1.91 -34.15 -11.55
C ALA A 634 -0.47 -34.65 -11.45
N ALA A 635 -0.12 -35.73 -12.15
CA ALA A 635 1.28 -36.01 -12.41
C ALA A 635 1.85 -34.98 -13.40
N ALA A 636 2.99 -34.40 -13.07
CA ALA A 636 3.63 -33.38 -13.89
C ALA A 636 4.06 -33.91 -15.27
N ASN A 637 4.38 -35.20 -15.38
CA ASN A 637 5.03 -35.78 -16.56
C ASN A 637 4.34 -37.04 -17.11
N VAL A 638 3.22 -37.48 -16.53
CA VAL A 638 2.53 -38.70 -16.94
C VAL A 638 1.04 -38.40 -17.12
N ASP A 639 0.56 -38.56 -18.35
CA ASP A 639 -0.85 -38.34 -18.69
C ASP A 639 -1.79 -39.28 -17.93
N GLY A 640 -3.03 -38.85 -17.73
CA GLY A 640 -4.06 -39.62 -17.04
C GLY A 640 -4.06 -39.52 -15.53
N PHE A 641 -2.90 -39.23 -14.92
CA PHE A 641 -2.74 -39.33 -13.48
C PHE A 641 -3.27 -38.12 -12.73
N VAL A 642 -4.19 -38.40 -11.81
CA VAL A 642 -4.70 -37.46 -10.80
C VAL A 642 -4.45 -38.05 -9.43
N TYR A 643 -3.94 -37.21 -8.53
CA TYR A 643 -3.58 -37.55 -7.16
C TYR A 643 -4.43 -36.75 -6.18
N VAL A 644 -4.91 -37.41 -5.12
CA VAL A 644 -5.65 -36.77 -4.04
C VAL A 644 -5.07 -37.22 -2.70
N ASN A 645 -4.85 -36.25 -1.81
CA ASN A 645 -4.67 -36.53 -0.40
C ASN A 645 -5.95 -36.13 0.36
N ASP A 646 -6.46 -37.09 1.12
CA ASP A 646 -7.57 -36.89 2.05
C ASP A 646 -7.54 -38.01 3.10
N THR A 647 -7.10 -37.67 4.31
CA THR A 647 -6.97 -38.62 5.41
C THR A 647 -8.31 -39.03 6.03
N SER A 648 -9.42 -38.44 5.58
CA SER A 648 -10.77 -38.81 6.03
C SER A 648 -11.21 -40.19 5.52
N TYR A 649 -10.49 -40.76 4.54
CA TYR A 649 -10.79 -42.03 3.92
C TYR A 649 -9.57 -42.96 3.97
N THR A 650 -9.78 -44.24 4.25
CA THR A 650 -8.70 -45.25 4.37
C THR A 650 -8.71 -46.30 3.26
N ASP A 651 -9.83 -46.44 2.54
CA ASP A 651 -9.97 -47.35 1.41
C ASP A 651 -10.53 -46.63 0.17
N ALA A 652 -10.18 -47.16 -1.01
CA ALA A 652 -10.51 -46.53 -2.28
C ALA A 652 -12.00 -46.61 -2.64
N ALA A 653 -12.75 -47.58 -2.11
CA ALA A 653 -14.18 -47.74 -2.40
C ALA A 653 -15.00 -46.66 -1.68
N ALA A 654 -14.72 -46.42 -0.40
CA ALA A 654 -15.31 -45.35 0.38
C ALA A 654 -14.95 -43.98 -0.20
N PHE A 655 -13.68 -43.78 -0.59
CA PHE A 655 -13.25 -42.55 -1.26
C PHE A 655 -14.02 -42.32 -2.57
N LYS A 656 -14.08 -43.32 -3.45
CA LYS A 656 -14.83 -43.24 -4.72
C LYS A 656 -16.30 -42.91 -4.50
N GLN A 657 -16.95 -43.56 -3.54
CA GLN A 657 -18.36 -43.27 -3.22
C GLN A 657 -18.54 -41.81 -2.78
N ALA A 658 -17.63 -41.29 -1.96
CA ALA A 658 -17.65 -39.90 -1.52
C ALA A 658 -17.27 -38.89 -2.61
N MET A 659 -16.75 -39.36 -3.76
CA MET A 659 -16.45 -38.55 -4.94
C MET A 659 -17.61 -38.49 -5.94
N SER A 660 -18.69 -39.25 -5.75
CA SER A 660 -19.85 -39.23 -6.64
C SER A 660 -20.43 -37.82 -6.75
N GLY A 661 -20.52 -37.29 -7.97
CA GLY A 661 -21.00 -35.94 -8.23
C GLY A 661 -19.97 -34.83 -7.95
N VAL A 662 -18.74 -35.18 -7.55
CA VAL A 662 -17.65 -34.21 -7.38
C VAL A 662 -16.96 -34.02 -8.73
N MET A 663 -17.25 -32.90 -9.39
CA MET A 663 -16.68 -32.59 -10.69
C MET A 663 -15.25 -32.02 -10.56
N LEU A 664 -14.33 -32.58 -11.33
CA LEU A 664 -13.02 -32.01 -11.63
C LEU A 664 -13.06 -31.40 -13.03
N TYR A 665 -12.75 -30.12 -13.14
CA TYR A 665 -12.49 -29.43 -14.39
C TYR A 665 -10.98 -29.37 -14.61
N TYR A 666 -10.53 -29.68 -15.83
CA TYR A 666 -9.13 -29.79 -16.16
C TYR A 666 -8.84 -29.27 -17.58
N GLU A 667 -7.65 -28.72 -17.77
CA GLU A 667 -7.17 -28.31 -19.08
C GLU A 667 -6.82 -29.53 -19.96
N LEU A 668 -7.18 -29.47 -21.23
CA LEU A 668 -6.85 -30.44 -22.27
C LEU A 668 -5.45 -30.16 -22.83
N GLU A 669 -4.65 -31.20 -23.07
CA GLU A 669 -3.35 -31.06 -23.74
C GLU A 669 -3.52 -30.55 -25.18
N THR A 670 -4.56 -31.03 -25.87
CA THR A 670 -4.96 -30.56 -27.21
C THR A 670 -6.36 -29.98 -27.15
N PRO A 671 -6.54 -28.66 -27.34
CA PRO A 671 -7.85 -28.05 -27.41
C PRO A 671 -8.71 -28.63 -28.53
N ILE A 672 -10.01 -28.75 -28.30
CA ILE A 672 -10.98 -29.15 -29.31
C ILE A 672 -11.50 -27.88 -30.00
N VAL A 673 -11.34 -27.80 -31.31
CA VAL A 673 -11.77 -26.64 -32.11
C VAL A 673 -13.01 -27.02 -32.91
N THR A 674 -14.09 -26.27 -32.71
CA THR A 674 -15.35 -26.42 -33.44
C THR A 674 -15.54 -25.22 -34.36
N ASP A 675 -15.80 -25.46 -35.64
CA ASP A 675 -16.20 -24.41 -36.58
C ASP A 675 -17.62 -23.95 -36.25
N ILE A 676 -17.80 -22.64 -36.10
CA ILE A 676 -19.09 -22.02 -35.81
C ILE A 676 -19.54 -21.08 -36.92
N SER A 677 -18.95 -21.18 -38.12
CA SER A 677 -19.21 -20.28 -39.25
C SER A 677 -20.67 -20.21 -39.66
N ASP A 678 -21.40 -21.34 -39.54
CA ASP A 678 -22.83 -21.44 -39.86
C ASP A 678 -23.75 -21.01 -38.70
N LEU A 679 -23.19 -20.73 -37.51
CA LEU A 679 -23.95 -20.37 -36.31
C LEU A 679 -24.06 -18.85 -36.10
N ILE A 680 -23.24 -18.06 -36.81
CA ILE A 680 -23.20 -16.60 -36.71
C ILE A 680 -23.09 -15.92 -38.09
N PRO A 681 -23.76 -14.79 -38.30
CA PRO A 681 -23.53 -13.92 -39.46
C PRO A 681 -22.06 -13.48 -39.60
N ASP A 682 -21.65 -13.10 -40.81
CA ASP A 682 -20.29 -12.61 -41.10
C ASP A 682 -19.92 -11.34 -40.32
N ASP A 683 -20.91 -10.50 -40.04
CA ASP A 683 -20.79 -9.22 -39.34
C ASP A 683 -21.14 -9.30 -37.84
N PHE A 684 -21.37 -10.50 -37.29
CA PHE A 684 -21.72 -10.66 -35.88
C PHE A 684 -20.62 -10.09 -34.97
N LEU A 685 -20.99 -9.12 -34.12
CA LEU A 685 -20.10 -8.36 -33.25
C LEU A 685 -18.91 -7.68 -33.97
N ARG A 686 -19.08 -7.32 -35.26
CA ARG A 686 -18.09 -6.57 -36.03
C ARG A 686 -18.61 -5.20 -36.42
N ASN A 687 -17.69 -4.22 -36.46
CA ASN A 687 -17.96 -2.86 -36.94
C ASN A 687 -19.21 -2.22 -36.29
N ILE A 688 -19.40 -2.47 -34.99
CA ILE A 688 -20.49 -1.90 -34.21
C ILE A 688 -20.20 -0.42 -33.98
N GLU A 689 -21.15 0.45 -34.30
CA GLU A 689 -21.06 1.88 -33.99
C GLU A 689 -21.04 2.11 -32.47
N VAL A 690 -20.12 2.95 -32.02
CA VAL A 690 -19.91 3.23 -30.59
C VAL A 690 -19.77 4.72 -30.29
N GLU A 691 -20.21 5.09 -29.09
CA GLU A 691 -19.99 6.41 -28.53
C GLU A 691 -18.75 6.41 -27.63
N ALA A 692 -17.87 7.38 -27.84
CA ALA A 692 -16.67 7.56 -27.03
C ALA A 692 -17.05 7.82 -25.57
N GLY A 693 -16.45 7.08 -24.63
CA GLY A 693 -16.81 7.13 -23.21
C GLY A 693 -18.10 6.40 -22.85
N GLY A 694 -18.77 5.78 -23.84
CA GLY A 694 -19.85 4.82 -23.60
C GLY A 694 -19.33 3.52 -22.95
N SER A 695 -20.19 2.52 -22.84
CA SER A 695 -19.86 1.25 -22.21
C SER A 695 -20.15 0.04 -23.08
N ILE A 696 -19.35 -1.00 -22.88
CA ILE A 696 -19.64 -2.37 -23.30
C ILE A 696 -19.82 -3.23 -22.05
N THR A 697 -20.85 -4.08 -22.02
CA THR A 697 -21.17 -4.98 -20.91
C THR A 697 -21.29 -6.42 -21.40
N PHE A 698 -20.63 -7.35 -20.74
CA PHE A 698 -20.67 -8.79 -21.01
C PHE A 698 -21.61 -9.48 -20.03
N LYS A 699 -22.91 -9.51 -20.35
CA LYS A 699 -23.90 -10.04 -19.41
C LYS A 699 -23.78 -11.55 -19.28
N ASN A 700 -23.65 -12.02 -18.04
CA ASN A 700 -23.60 -13.44 -17.71
C ASN A 700 -25.03 -14.01 -17.65
N GLY A 701 -25.19 -15.33 -17.75
CA GLY A 701 -26.51 -15.98 -17.62
C GLY A 701 -27.17 -15.93 -16.23
N ASN A 702 -26.55 -15.29 -15.24
CA ASN A 702 -27.15 -15.04 -13.93
C ASN A 702 -27.14 -13.54 -13.67
N ASP A 703 -28.32 -12.90 -13.75
CA ASP A 703 -28.48 -11.45 -13.60
C ASP A 703 -28.01 -10.90 -12.24
N ASN A 704 -27.90 -11.76 -11.22
CA ASN A 704 -27.41 -11.35 -9.90
C ASN A 704 -25.89 -11.42 -9.77
N TYR A 705 -25.18 -11.97 -10.76
CA TYR A 705 -23.73 -12.12 -10.77
C TYR A 705 -23.14 -11.33 -11.92
N HIS A 706 -22.20 -10.44 -11.62
CA HIS A 706 -21.49 -9.60 -12.57
C HIS A 706 -20.04 -10.08 -12.71
N ILE A 707 -19.86 -11.36 -13.07
CA ILE A 707 -18.55 -11.99 -13.07
C ILE A 707 -17.73 -11.45 -14.26
N PRO A 708 -16.54 -10.86 -14.04
CA PRO A 708 -15.72 -10.31 -15.11
C PRO A 708 -15.20 -11.41 -16.04
N VAL A 709 -15.45 -11.30 -17.34
CA VAL A 709 -15.00 -12.30 -18.32
C VAL A 709 -13.80 -11.77 -19.10
N PRO A 710 -12.86 -12.65 -19.48
CA PRO A 710 -11.81 -12.26 -20.39
C PRO A 710 -12.36 -12.09 -21.80
N SER A 711 -11.98 -11.02 -22.46
CA SER A 711 -12.42 -10.70 -23.82
C SER A 711 -11.34 -9.91 -24.55
N GLU A 712 -11.42 -9.90 -25.87
CA GLU A 712 -10.61 -9.05 -26.72
C GLU A 712 -11.52 -8.25 -27.64
N GLU A 713 -11.38 -6.93 -27.59
CA GLU A 713 -12.08 -6.00 -28.45
C GLU A 713 -11.08 -5.14 -29.20
N GLU A 714 -11.45 -4.76 -30.42
CA GLU A 714 -10.70 -3.81 -31.23
C GLU A 714 -11.59 -2.61 -31.55
N TYR A 715 -11.06 -1.41 -31.30
CA TYR A 715 -11.73 -0.15 -31.53
C TYR A 715 -11.07 0.60 -32.66
N ILE A 716 -11.86 1.14 -33.58
CA ILE A 716 -11.43 2.16 -34.52
C ILE A 716 -11.63 3.51 -33.83
N VAL A 717 -10.51 4.14 -33.50
CA VAL A 717 -10.46 5.40 -32.76
C VAL A 717 -10.06 6.50 -33.71
N LYS A 718 -10.85 7.57 -33.74
CA LYS A 718 -10.51 8.82 -34.40
C LYS A 718 -9.41 9.54 -33.61
N LEU A 719 -8.36 9.95 -34.31
CA LEU A 719 -7.19 10.65 -33.74
C LEU A 719 -7.51 12.10 -33.36
#